data_AF-A0A7X3SR50-F1
#
_entry.id   AF-A0A7X3SR50-F1
#
_cell.length_a   1.000
_cell.length_b   1.000
_cell.length_c   1.000
_cell.angle_alpha   90.00
_cell.angle_beta   90.00
_cell.angle_gamma   90.00
#
_symmetry.space_group_name_H-M   'P 1'
#
loop_
_entity.id
_entity.type
_entity.pdbx_description
1 polymer ?
#
loop_
_entity_poly.entity_id
_entity_poly.type
_entity_poly.pdbx_seq_one_letter_code
_entity_poly.pdbx_strand_id
1 'polypeptide(L)'
;MKRARNSLNPEADAESFIHAWFPSYRRITQKKGFKLLNFFRDHNKFYNIGPKSTRRIFQDKFLLSAYLAGIGISTPVTRWIVVQDTAFSPEGRRIPTSDLVRLLSSGRWFVKARSGSGGEGAFLLDHGMIRKADGSAEAVGKTNLLRLLKAHKSTLVQDVVVQSEDYAVFSPSSLNTIRCLTYLGRTGKVEIVAATLRMGTGNSVVDNVSVGGLYCGIDLDSHRLIHPGLIDEGKILGSKSFERHPTSNIVLPGYKLERLEDIFAICKSAHEALGGPMTVGWDVAMTDAGPCIIEGNAGWTATLHSLADPKVKSRLSAFFLRDYKISGAGYPADQQPMERNSLATVAFRVKGKVQRVGYRKWVTKLATEKGLRGQATNLDSGDVEVSLTGPLRLLEFAVFACMSGPHKAKVSEIEILSLAPYRQADRSARAPASKAKPARSAPSVPIKVPSARIDDGEITAYIHDTRYEDIPAEVIQRAKVLLLDSLGTIILGSGHPAAVPITNIAREVAGAQEAAIFGTDLRRSSQMAAFANAAYAQIHDFNDGHRIAAATGASAHPGRIVVPTALAECERRKATGKELLTALVIGYDVACKIRGGSVGTKSSFYAAAAVAARLRGQSIAQISTAMGLAGYASQSRFGSRIPANMDPYSRGLCARIGIEAAIAAGAGQKGPKLRDDPAVSLRFAERGLGTSFEIMNVYLKPFPTCRMTHGSLEALLKIRRDMNFGPDDIDKILVRQLPKGMYVARAQPEADMSYKRAQFNLYYCLARAVLDGELTVRQFERDSIDDPRVRDLAARIEIVSDKALGRSYPEQTRSSSVTVTLKDGRTNSLQVDLPKGDPTNFLTTEEVKLKFMSNASPVLGQAAAEKIVELVQEIETAESLQELVSCLCMSPEAPVDLLRRNRQSFLSTLGESPSPTAIKDTRKSSQRRFSKEFQDEAVRLALTSGRNHHEIAADLGVGQSTLRHWIRRRGREIEHPPEGRQEKVAAEQHLMR
;
A
#
# COMPACT_ATOMS: atom_id res chain seq x y z
N MET A 1 -57.34 -26.69 -4.70
CA MET A 1 -57.44 -26.99 -3.24
C MET A 1 -57.35 -25.70 -2.44
N LYS A 2 -58.35 -25.39 -1.60
CA LYS A 2 -58.21 -24.38 -0.53
C LYS A 2 -57.29 -24.95 0.54
N ARG A 3 -56.11 -24.36 0.82
CA ARG A 3 -55.36 -24.61 2.06
C ARG A 3 -54.68 -23.35 2.56
N ALA A 4 -54.94 -23.04 3.83
CA ALA A 4 -54.18 -22.18 4.72
C ALA A 4 -53.74 -20.78 4.21
N ARG A 5 -54.52 -19.76 4.59
CA ARG A 5 -53.92 -18.50 5.08
C ARG A 5 -53.21 -18.79 6.42
N ASN A 6 -52.07 -19.48 6.37
CA ASN A 6 -51.15 -19.43 7.51
C ASN A 6 -50.59 -18.01 7.57
N SER A 7 -50.43 -17.49 8.79
CA SER A 7 -49.64 -16.28 9.02
C SER A 7 -48.20 -16.55 8.62
N LEU A 8 -47.86 -16.17 7.37
CA LEU A 8 -46.51 -16.12 6.83
C LEU A 8 -45.60 -15.47 7.88
N ASN A 9 -44.68 -16.25 8.45
CA ASN A 9 -43.71 -15.73 9.40
C ASN A 9 -42.63 -15.03 8.58
N PRO A 10 -42.58 -13.69 8.54
CA PRO A 10 -41.74 -12.99 7.57
C PRO A 10 -40.24 -13.25 7.79
N GLU A 11 -39.83 -13.66 9.00
CA GLU A 11 -38.46 -14.10 9.27
C GLU A 11 -38.20 -15.48 8.67
N ALA A 12 -39.08 -16.47 8.88
CA ALA A 12 -38.93 -17.82 8.34
C ALA A 12 -39.05 -17.85 6.80
N ASP A 13 -39.94 -17.04 6.23
CA ASP A 13 -40.10 -16.92 4.78
C ASP A 13 -38.89 -16.24 4.14
N ALA A 14 -38.32 -15.21 4.78
CA ALA A 14 -37.09 -14.56 4.30
C ALA A 14 -35.83 -15.38 4.53
N GLU A 15 -35.74 -16.17 5.62
CA GLU A 15 -34.65 -17.14 5.82
C GLU A 15 -34.73 -18.24 4.77
N SER A 16 -35.93 -18.79 4.52
CA SER A 16 -36.17 -19.79 3.46
C SER A 16 -35.85 -19.23 2.09
N PHE A 17 -36.28 -18.01 1.79
CA PHE A 17 -35.92 -17.27 0.59
C PHE A 17 -34.39 -17.10 0.48
N ILE A 18 -33.72 -16.57 1.51
CA ILE A 18 -32.28 -16.33 1.43
C ILE A 18 -31.50 -17.66 1.31
N HIS A 19 -31.98 -18.75 1.91
CA HIS A 19 -31.40 -20.08 1.71
C HIS A 19 -31.65 -20.66 0.32
N ALA A 20 -32.82 -20.44 -0.27
CA ALA A 20 -33.15 -20.86 -1.63
C ALA A 20 -32.45 -20.01 -2.71
N TRP A 21 -32.15 -18.73 -2.44
CA TRP A 21 -31.63 -17.78 -3.44
C TRP A 21 -30.21 -17.27 -3.18
N PHE A 22 -29.53 -17.71 -2.10
CA PHE A 22 -28.14 -17.36 -1.76
C PHE A 22 -27.42 -18.49 -0.97
N PRO A 23 -26.98 -19.59 -1.62
CA PRO A 23 -26.57 -20.81 -0.95
C PRO A 23 -25.19 -20.67 -0.32
N SER A 24 -24.44 -19.62 -0.66
CA SER A 24 -23.20 -19.26 0.03
C SER A 24 -23.41 -18.81 1.49
N TYR A 25 -24.66 -18.49 1.84
CA TYR A 25 -25.09 -18.18 3.21
C TYR A 25 -25.73 -19.39 3.92
N ARG A 26 -26.12 -20.43 3.18
CA ARG A 26 -26.72 -21.68 3.71
C ARG A 26 -25.73 -22.53 4.52
N ARG A 27 -24.44 -22.48 4.20
CA ARG A 27 -23.38 -23.25 4.92
C ARG A 27 -23.05 -22.70 6.32
N ILE A 28 -23.44 -21.45 6.61
CA ILE A 28 -23.10 -20.75 7.87
C ILE A 28 -24.05 -21.16 9.02
N THR A 29 -25.18 -21.80 8.72
CA THR A 29 -26.33 -21.88 9.62
C THR A 29 -26.49 -23.23 10.31
N GLN A 30 -26.13 -24.32 9.63
CA GLN A 30 -26.24 -25.70 10.13
C GLN A 30 -25.46 -26.01 11.42
N LYS A 31 -24.61 -25.09 11.92
CA LYS A 31 -23.91 -25.23 13.21
C LYS A 31 -24.27 -24.17 14.27
N LYS A 32 -24.84 -23.00 13.92
CA LYS A 32 -25.12 -21.88 14.85
C LYS A 32 -26.31 -20.95 14.45
N GLY A 33 -27.24 -21.44 13.64
CA GLY A 33 -28.43 -20.70 13.17
C GLY A 33 -28.15 -19.64 12.11
N PHE A 34 -29.18 -19.24 11.34
CA PHE A 34 -29.02 -18.17 10.36
C PHE A 34 -28.96 -16.80 11.02
N LYS A 35 -27.80 -16.15 10.92
CA LYS A 35 -27.64 -14.75 11.32
C LYS A 35 -28.06 -13.85 10.16
N LEU A 36 -29.37 -13.74 9.92
CA LEU A 36 -30.01 -12.89 8.92
C LEU A 36 -29.36 -11.48 8.81
N LEU A 37 -29.10 -10.83 9.93
CA LEU A 37 -28.51 -9.48 9.96
C LEU A 37 -27.06 -9.47 9.43
N ASN A 38 -26.32 -10.59 9.48
CA ASN A 38 -25.04 -10.74 8.79
C ASN A 38 -25.19 -10.87 7.28
N PHE A 39 -26.28 -11.45 6.76
CA PHE A 39 -26.58 -11.44 5.32
C PHE A 39 -26.74 -10.01 4.82
N PHE A 40 -27.59 -9.21 5.50
CA PHE A 40 -27.79 -7.80 5.14
C PHE A 40 -26.52 -6.96 5.29
N ARG A 41 -25.76 -7.13 6.38
CA ARG A 41 -24.47 -6.45 6.59
C ARG A 41 -23.43 -6.85 5.53
N ASP A 42 -23.36 -8.11 5.15
CA ASP A 42 -22.40 -8.55 4.13
C ASP A 42 -22.82 -8.06 2.74
N HIS A 43 -24.11 -8.12 2.39
CA HIS A 43 -24.66 -7.53 1.18
C HIS A 43 -24.49 -6.01 1.12
N ASN A 44 -24.63 -5.29 2.23
CA ASN A 44 -24.25 -3.89 2.35
C ASN A 44 -22.81 -3.62 1.93
N LYS A 45 -21.86 -4.45 2.36
CA LYS A 45 -20.45 -4.31 1.95
C LYS A 45 -20.25 -4.55 0.45
N PHE A 46 -21.17 -5.24 -0.22
CA PHE A 46 -21.17 -5.46 -1.67
C PHE A 46 -21.93 -4.37 -2.45
N TYR A 47 -23.06 -3.84 -1.95
CA TYR A 47 -23.81 -2.73 -2.58
C TYR A 47 -23.19 -1.35 -2.34
N ASN A 48 -22.48 -1.17 -1.22
CA ASN A 48 -21.58 -0.03 -1.00
C ASN A 48 -20.27 -0.13 -1.83
N ILE A 49 -20.30 -0.88 -2.94
CA ILE A 49 -19.30 -0.87 -4.03
C ILE A 49 -19.93 -0.22 -5.27
N GLY A 50 -20.61 0.91 -5.05
CA GLY A 50 -20.89 1.90 -6.08
C GLY A 50 -19.61 2.63 -6.54
N PRO A 51 -19.73 3.81 -7.17
CA PRO A 51 -18.59 4.66 -7.50
C PRO A 51 -17.69 4.88 -6.29
N LYS A 52 -16.37 4.94 -6.51
CA LYS A 52 -15.35 5.05 -5.43
C LYS A 52 -15.53 6.28 -4.53
N SER A 53 -16.34 7.26 -4.92
CA SER A 53 -16.75 8.43 -4.14
C SER A 53 -17.65 8.08 -2.96
N THR A 54 -18.84 7.49 -3.18
CA THR A 54 -19.85 7.27 -2.11
C THR A 54 -19.31 6.45 -0.95
N ARG A 55 -18.53 5.40 -1.23
CA ARG A 55 -17.87 4.59 -0.20
C ARG A 55 -16.87 5.38 0.64
N ARG A 56 -16.20 6.39 0.07
CA ARG A 56 -15.26 7.25 0.81
C ARG A 56 -15.98 8.20 1.75
N ILE A 57 -17.18 8.67 1.40
CA ILE A 57 -18.00 9.54 2.25
C ILE A 57 -18.28 8.84 3.59
N PHE A 58 -18.82 7.61 3.57
CA PHE A 58 -19.05 6.80 4.78
C PHE A 58 -17.77 6.35 5.54
N GLN A 59 -16.57 6.55 4.98
CA GLN A 59 -15.29 6.17 5.60
C GLN A 59 -14.50 7.38 6.14
N ASP A 60 -14.96 8.59 5.88
CA ASP A 60 -14.27 9.85 6.18
C ASP A 60 -15.26 10.80 6.85
N LYS A 61 -15.16 10.94 8.18
CA LYS A 61 -16.15 11.67 9.00
C LYS A 61 -16.27 13.14 8.60
N PHE A 62 -15.20 13.72 8.02
CA PHE A 62 -15.24 15.07 7.48
C PHE A 62 -16.04 15.15 6.18
N LEU A 63 -15.82 14.24 5.22
CA LEU A 63 -16.57 14.22 3.96
C LEU A 63 -18.05 13.92 4.17
N LEU A 64 -18.40 13.05 5.12
CA LEU A 64 -19.81 12.80 5.49
C LEU A 64 -20.47 14.06 6.05
N SER A 65 -19.84 14.71 7.05
CA SER A 65 -20.40 15.92 7.67
C SER A 65 -20.52 17.06 6.64
N ALA A 66 -19.49 17.27 5.81
CA ALA A 66 -19.53 18.29 4.76
C ALA A 66 -20.60 18.03 3.69
N TYR A 67 -20.82 16.77 3.29
CA TYR A 67 -21.88 16.42 2.34
C TYR A 67 -23.27 16.69 2.93
N LEU A 68 -23.51 16.24 4.16
CA LEU A 68 -24.79 16.41 4.86
C LEU A 68 -25.09 17.89 5.15
N ALA A 69 -24.10 18.64 5.65
CA ALA A 69 -24.25 20.08 5.86
C ALA A 69 -24.54 20.83 4.55
N GLY A 70 -23.92 20.41 3.44
CA GLY A 70 -24.15 20.97 2.10
C GLY A 70 -25.56 20.76 1.54
N ILE A 71 -26.36 19.85 2.14
CA ILE A 71 -27.77 19.62 1.81
C ILE A 71 -28.72 20.04 2.96
N GLY A 72 -28.24 20.86 3.90
CA GLY A 72 -29.04 21.39 5.01
C GLY A 72 -29.25 20.42 6.18
N ILE A 73 -28.57 19.28 6.21
CA ILE A 73 -28.66 18.31 7.31
C ILE A 73 -27.65 18.67 8.40
N SER A 74 -28.14 18.90 9.61
CA SER A 74 -27.33 19.28 10.77
C SER A 74 -26.31 18.21 11.14
N THR A 75 -25.04 18.61 11.28
CA THR A 75 -23.91 17.78 11.69
C THR A 75 -22.91 18.62 12.52
N PRO A 76 -22.02 18.00 13.32
CA PRO A 76 -21.05 18.74 14.13
C PRO A 76 -20.12 19.62 13.28
N VAL A 77 -20.15 20.93 13.53
CA VAL A 77 -19.33 21.92 12.82
C VAL A 77 -17.85 21.60 13.02
N THR A 78 -17.15 21.30 11.94
CA THR A 78 -15.70 21.04 11.99
C THR A 78 -14.95 22.35 11.87
N ARG A 79 -14.27 22.78 12.93
CA ARG A 79 -13.47 24.02 12.93
C ARG A 79 -12.10 23.81 12.33
N TRP A 80 -11.44 22.69 12.64
CA TRP A 80 -10.07 22.43 12.17
C TRP A 80 -9.83 20.96 11.85
N ILE A 81 -8.99 20.73 10.83
CA ILE A 81 -8.46 19.43 10.47
C ILE A 81 -6.95 19.46 10.70
N VAL A 82 -6.48 18.66 11.66
CA VAL A 82 -5.05 18.45 11.88
C VAL A 82 -4.58 17.31 10.98
N VAL A 83 -3.51 17.55 10.23
CA VAL A 83 -2.83 16.55 9.38
C VAL A 83 -1.34 16.66 9.63
N GLN A 84 -0.75 15.62 10.23
CA GLN A 84 0.63 15.64 10.73
C GLN A 84 0.88 16.88 11.62
N ASP A 85 1.78 17.76 11.22
CA ASP A 85 2.24 18.91 12.00
C ASP A 85 1.53 20.23 11.63
N THR A 86 0.43 20.18 10.89
CA THR A 86 -0.29 21.37 10.44
C THR A 86 -1.80 21.21 10.59
N ALA A 87 -2.45 22.27 11.09
CA ALA A 87 -3.90 22.39 11.10
C ALA A 87 -4.40 23.30 9.96
N PHE A 88 -5.57 22.96 9.45
CA PHE A 88 -6.27 23.68 8.40
C PHE A 88 -7.71 23.97 8.82
N SER A 89 -8.25 25.14 8.47
CA SER A 89 -9.70 25.37 8.50
C SER A 89 -10.40 24.61 7.34
N PRO A 90 -11.75 24.50 7.32
CA PRO A 90 -12.47 23.85 6.22
C PRO A 90 -12.22 24.51 4.86
N GLU A 91 -11.95 25.82 4.86
CA GLU A 91 -11.61 26.63 3.68
C GLU A 91 -10.14 26.46 3.25
N GLY A 92 -9.40 25.55 3.89
CA GLY A 92 -8.00 25.25 3.59
C GLY A 92 -6.98 26.23 4.15
N ARG A 93 -7.39 27.22 4.98
CA ARG A 93 -6.45 28.18 5.58
C ARG A 93 -5.58 27.48 6.62
N ARG A 94 -4.26 27.59 6.47
CA ARG A 94 -3.29 27.04 7.42
C ARG A 94 -3.31 27.82 8.73
N ILE A 95 -3.32 27.10 9.86
CA ILE A 95 -3.24 27.71 11.20
C ILE A 95 -1.88 27.39 11.84
N PRO A 96 -1.15 28.40 12.35
CA PRO A 96 0.09 28.19 13.09
C PRO A 96 -0.14 27.37 14.37
N THR A 97 0.83 26.51 14.70
CA THR A 97 0.73 25.60 15.86
C THR A 97 0.59 26.34 17.19
N SER A 98 1.15 27.55 17.32
CA SER A 98 0.98 28.44 18.47
C SER A 98 -0.46 28.91 18.65
N ASP A 99 -1.08 29.39 17.57
CA ASP A 99 -2.45 29.88 17.58
C ASP A 99 -3.45 28.74 17.79
N LEU A 100 -3.22 27.59 17.14
CA LEU A 100 -4.01 26.38 17.38
C LEU A 100 -3.98 25.98 18.86
N VAL A 101 -2.80 25.89 19.49
CA VAL A 101 -2.71 25.54 20.91
C VAL A 101 -3.41 26.58 21.79
N ARG A 102 -3.27 27.88 21.50
CA ARG A 102 -3.97 28.95 22.24
C ARG A 102 -5.49 28.77 22.15
N LEU A 103 -6.04 28.66 20.93
CA LEU A 103 -7.47 28.49 20.67
C LEU A 103 -8.04 27.20 21.28
N LEU A 104 -7.29 26.11 21.23
CA LEU A 104 -7.69 24.82 21.81
C LEU A 104 -7.64 24.81 23.34
N SER A 105 -6.70 25.55 23.95
CA SER A 105 -6.56 25.63 25.41
C SER A 105 -7.58 26.60 26.03
N SER A 106 -7.99 27.65 25.32
CA SER A 106 -8.93 28.66 25.83
C SER A 106 -10.41 28.35 25.54
N GLY A 107 -10.72 27.27 24.83
CA GLY A 107 -12.08 26.97 24.36
C GLY A 107 -12.56 25.57 24.76
N ARG A 108 -13.75 25.23 24.28
CA ARG A 108 -14.41 23.94 24.52
C ARG A 108 -14.66 23.24 23.19
N TRP A 109 -14.02 22.08 22.97
CA TRP A 109 -13.93 21.44 21.65
C TRP A 109 -14.05 19.92 21.73
N PHE A 110 -14.78 19.29 20.82
CA PHE A 110 -14.75 17.83 20.70
C PHE A 110 -13.71 17.42 19.66
N VAL A 111 -12.80 16.52 20.03
CA VAL A 111 -11.69 16.07 19.19
C VAL A 111 -11.87 14.59 18.87
N LYS A 112 -11.80 14.23 17.57
CA LYS A 112 -11.95 12.84 17.12
C LYS A 112 -11.14 12.52 15.87
N ALA A 113 -10.72 11.27 15.70
CA ALA A 113 -10.05 10.82 14.48
C ALA A 113 -10.95 10.99 13.23
N ARG A 114 -10.37 11.45 12.11
CA ARG A 114 -11.09 11.60 10.83
C ARG A 114 -11.61 10.26 10.26
N SER A 115 -10.94 9.17 10.60
CA SER A 115 -11.31 7.79 10.26
C SER A 115 -10.96 6.87 11.43
N GLY A 116 -11.91 6.04 11.87
CA GLY A 116 -11.77 5.15 13.02
C GLY A 116 -13.14 4.63 13.49
N SER A 117 -13.15 3.80 14.53
CA SER A 117 -14.37 3.15 15.07
C SER A 117 -14.30 3.01 16.59
N GLY A 118 -15.44 3.01 17.28
CA GLY A 118 -15.53 2.68 18.72
C GLY A 118 -15.00 3.75 19.69
N GLY A 119 -14.97 5.02 19.28
CA GLY A 119 -14.54 6.14 20.13
C GLY A 119 -13.03 6.24 20.37
N GLU A 120 -12.21 5.35 19.81
CA GLU A 120 -10.76 5.33 20.02
C GLU A 120 -10.10 6.68 19.67
N GLY A 121 -9.45 7.29 20.67
CA GLY A 121 -8.79 8.59 20.54
C GLY A 121 -9.71 9.81 20.50
N ALA A 122 -11.00 9.65 20.82
CA ALA A 122 -11.91 10.78 21.03
C ALA A 122 -11.74 11.37 22.44
N PHE A 123 -11.79 12.69 22.55
CA PHE A 123 -11.74 13.41 23.83
C PHE A 123 -12.41 14.79 23.73
N LEU A 124 -12.88 15.27 24.87
CA LEU A 124 -13.38 16.64 25.05
C LEU A 124 -12.23 17.51 25.58
N LEU A 125 -11.99 18.65 24.92
CA LEU A 125 -11.24 19.77 25.47
C LEU A 125 -12.21 20.74 26.12
N ASP A 126 -11.88 21.18 27.31
CA ASP A 126 -12.72 22.07 28.11
C ASP A 126 -11.83 23.00 28.94
N HIS A 127 -11.63 24.23 28.45
CA HIS A 127 -10.94 25.32 29.15
C HIS A 127 -9.60 24.91 29.79
N GLY A 128 -8.75 24.23 29.03
CA GLY A 128 -7.43 23.79 29.49
C GLY A 128 -7.41 22.41 30.16
N MET A 129 -8.52 21.67 30.14
CA MET A 129 -8.59 20.27 30.58
C MET A 129 -8.91 19.33 29.40
N ILE A 130 -8.25 18.17 29.37
CA ILE A 130 -8.51 17.06 28.45
C ILE A 130 -9.32 16.01 29.22
N ARG A 131 -10.57 15.77 28.81
CA ARG A 131 -11.42 14.68 29.33
C ARG A 131 -11.51 13.59 28.27
N LYS A 132 -10.96 12.41 28.56
CA LYS A 132 -10.88 11.28 27.62
C LYS A 132 -12.15 10.44 27.65
N ALA A 133 -12.31 9.58 26.64
CA ALA A 133 -13.46 8.66 26.50
C ALA A 133 -13.63 7.67 27.68
N ASP A 134 -12.60 7.44 28.50
CA ASP A 134 -12.65 6.63 29.73
C ASP A 134 -13.07 7.44 30.99
N GLY A 135 -13.38 8.73 30.83
CA GLY A 135 -13.71 9.66 31.91
C GLY A 135 -12.51 10.21 32.69
N SER A 136 -11.28 9.82 32.34
CA SER A 136 -10.07 10.41 32.95
C SER A 136 -9.87 11.85 32.48
N ALA A 137 -9.37 12.70 33.39
CA ALA A 137 -9.10 14.11 33.14
C ALA A 137 -7.62 14.45 33.39
N GLU A 138 -7.01 15.22 32.48
CA GLU A 138 -5.63 15.71 32.62
C GLU A 138 -5.50 17.14 32.10
N ALA A 139 -4.58 17.93 32.66
CA ALA A 139 -4.35 19.31 32.24
C ALA A 139 -3.73 19.40 30.83
N VAL A 140 -4.11 20.43 30.07
CA VAL A 140 -3.61 20.71 28.72
C VAL A 140 -2.17 21.24 28.76
N GLY A 141 -1.21 20.32 28.78
CA GLY A 141 0.17 20.64 28.41
C GLY A 141 0.30 20.78 26.90
N LYS A 142 0.90 21.87 26.40
CA LYS A 142 1.16 22.12 24.95
C LYS A 142 1.71 20.90 24.21
N THR A 143 2.72 20.24 24.78
CA THR A 143 3.34 19.03 24.21
C THR A 143 2.38 17.83 24.20
N ASN A 144 1.56 17.67 25.24
CA ASN A 144 0.60 16.57 25.35
C ASN A 144 -0.58 16.74 24.37
N LEU A 145 -1.14 17.95 24.28
CA LEU A 145 -2.20 18.27 23.32
C LEU A 145 -1.74 18.02 21.88
N LEU A 146 -0.55 18.51 21.52
CA LEU A 146 0.02 18.26 20.18
C LEU A 146 0.31 16.78 19.95
N ARG A 147 0.72 16.02 20.97
CA ARG A 147 0.88 14.55 20.88
C ARG A 147 -0.46 13.86 20.59
N LEU A 148 -1.54 14.23 21.29
CA LEU A 148 -2.87 13.64 21.12
C LEU A 148 -3.47 13.98 19.76
N LEU A 149 -3.39 15.24 19.32
CA LEU A 149 -3.83 15.67 17.98
C LEU A 149 -3.08 14.94 16.85
N LYS A 150 -1.82 14.56 17.08
CA LYS A 150 -0.95 13.83 16.14
C LYS A 150 -1.03 12.30 16.28
N ALA A 151 -1.73 11.77 17.28
CA ALA A 151 -1.82 10.32 17.51
C ALA A 151 -2.47 9.59 16.33
N HIS A 152 -3.37 10.29 15.61
CA HIS A 152 -3.99 9.81 14.38
C HIS A 152 -3.42 10.53 13.15
N LYS A 153 -3.44 9.84 11.99
CA LYS A 153 -2.95 10.39 10.71
C LYS A 153 -3.67 11.69 10.28
N SER A 154 -4.92 11.84 10.71
CA SER A 154 -5.68 13.08 10.61
C SER A 154 -6.76 13.12 11.69
N THR A 155 -6.90 14.27 12.34
CA THR A 155 -7.77 14.51 13.49
C THR A 155 -8.69 15.69 13.20
N LEU A 156 -9.95 15.59 13.60
CA LEU A 156 -10.95 16.64 13.48
C LEU A 156 -11.13 17.31 14.85
N VAL A 157 -11.14 18.64 14.85
CA VAL A 157 -11.63 19.44 15.97
C VAL A 157 -12.98 20.00 15.56
N GLN A 158 -13.99 19.74 16.38
CA GLN A 158 -15.38 20.12 16.14
C GLN A 158 -15.91 20.94 17.31
N ASP A 159 -16.93 21.75 17.04
CA ASP A 159 -17.75 22.35 18.08
C ASP A 159 -18.39 21.23 18.93
N VAL A 160 -18.52 21.46 20.23
CA VAL A 160 -19.20 20.50 21.11
C VAL A 160 -20.70 20.56 20.83
N VAL A 161 -21.28 19.42 20.46
CA VAL A 161 -22.73 19.28 20.36
C VAL A 161 -23.31 19.32 21.77
N VAL A 162 -24.15 20.32 22.02
CA VAL A 162 -24.97 20.40 23.24
C VAL A 162 -26.28 19.66 22.96
N GLN A 163 -26.53 18.59 23.70
CA GLN A 163 -27.77 17.82 23.59
C GLN A 163 -28.91 18.49 24.38
N SER A 164 -30.16 18.27 23.97
CA SER A 164 -31.33 18.77 24.72
C SER A 164 -31.46 18.08 26.07
N GLU A 165 -32.17 18.72 27.00
CA GLU A 165 -32.40 18.20 28.35
C GLU A 165 -33.07 16.81 28.33
N ASP A 166 -33.98 16.57 27.36
CA ASP A 166 -34.68 15.28 27.15
C ASP A 166 -33.72 14.07 27.02
N TYR A 167 -32.47 14.31 26.59
CA TYR A 167 -31.44 13.29 26.41
C TYR A 167 -30.26 13.49 27.37
N ALA A 168 -29.97 14.72 27.82
CA ALA A 168 -28.96 14.98 28.86
C ALA A 168 -29.31 14.30 30.19
N VAL A 169 -30.61 14.10 30.46
CA VAL A 169 -31.15 13.46 31.68
C VAL A 169 -30.59 12.06 31.95
N PHE A 170 -30.11 11.33 30.93
CA PHE A 170 -29.45 10.03 31.13
C PHE A 170 -28.01 10.20 31.65
N SER A 171 -27.23 11.08 31.01
CA SER A 171 -25.84 11.33 31.34
C SER A 171 -25.39 12.69 30.77
N PRO A 172 -25.31 13.76 31.59
CA PRO A 172 -24.92 15.09 31.12
C PRO A 172 -23.40 15.21 30.85
N SER A 173 -22.60 14.27 31.37
CA SER A 173 -21.16 14.15 31.13
C SER A 173 -20.82 13.67 29.71
N SER A 174 -21.75 12.96 29.05
CA SER A 174 -21.57 12.35 27.73
C SER A 174 -22.56 12.87 26.69
N LEU A 175 -22.23 12.72 25.41
CA LEU A 175 -23.19 12.90 24.33
C LEU A 175 -23.96 11.59 24.11
N ASN A 176 -25.22 11.55 24.55
CA ASN A 176 -26.13 10.42 24.36
C ASN A 176 -26.72 10.48 22.95
N THR A 177 -26.80 9.35 22.24
CA THR A 177 -27.26 9.34 20.84
C THR A 177 -28.20 8.19 20.52
N ILE A 178 -29.06 8.40 19.53
CA ILE A 178 -29.86 7.35 18.90
C ILE A 178 -29.06 6.73 17.76
N ARG A 179 -28.78 5.42 17.91
CA ARG A 179 -28.31 4.54 16.83
C ARG A 179 -29.52 4.09 16.01
N CYS A 180 -29.84 4.83 14.94
CA CYS A 180 -30.98 4.57 14.06
C CYS A 180 -30.57 3.75 12.82
N LEU A 181 -31.16 2.56 12.63
CA LEU A 181 -30.94 1.73 11.45
C LEU A 181 -31.99 2.02 10.39
N THR A 182 -31.54 2.46 9.22
CA THR A 182 -32.37 2.77 8.04
C THR A 182 -32.21 1.70 6.95
N TYR A 183 -33.24 1.54 6.11
CA TYR A 183 -33.23 0.70 4.90
C TYR A 183 -33.70 1.50 3.69
N LEU A 184 -32.90 1.49 2.61
CA LEU A 184 -33.17 2.14 1.34
C LEU A 184 -33.77 1.12 0.36
N GLY A 185 -35.05 1.30 0.06
CA GLY A 185 -35.78 0.46 -0.88
C GLY A 185 -35.48 0.78 -2.34
N ARG A 186 -35.86 -0.12 -3.25
CA ARG A 186 -35.61 0.03 -4.71
C ARG A 186 -36.29 1.25 -5.34
N THR A 187 -37.36 1.77 -4.71
CA THR A 187 -38.07 2.97 -5.14
C THR A 187 -37.35 4.26 -4.77
N GLY A 188 -36.24 4.18 -4.02
CA GLY A 188 -35.54 5.33 -3.45
C GLY A 188 -36.07 5.76 -2.07
N LYS A 189 -37.21 5.22 -1.63
CA LYS A 189 -37.80 5.50 -0.30
C LYS A 189 -36.99 4.85 0.82
N VAL A 190 -36.78 5.56 1.91
CA VAL A 190 -36.14 5.02 3.13
C VAL A 190 -37.13 4.75 4.26
N GLU A 191 -36.92 3.65 4.97
CA GLU A 191 -37.70 3.22 6.14
C GLU A 191 -36.80 2.98 7.36
N ILE A 192 -37.35 3.16 8.56
CA ILE A 192 -36.66 2.83 9.81
C ILE A 192 -36.83 1.34 10.10
N VAL A 193 -35.73 0.67 10.38
CA VAL A 193 -35.68 -0.78 10.64
C VAL A 193 -35.63 -1.07 12.14
N ALA A 194 -34.87 -0.26 12.90
CA ALA A 194 -34.76 -0.31 14.36
C ALA A 194 -34.09 0.96 14.88
N ALA A 195 -34.30 1.28 16.16
CA ALA A 195 -33.61 2.36 16.86
C ALA A 195 -33.11 1.88 18.22
N THR A 196 -32.02 2.48 18.70
CA THR A 196 -31.40 2.11 19.98
C THR A 196 -30.83 3.38 20.61
N LEU A 197 -31.28 3.71 21.81
CA LEU A 197 -30.65 4.74 22.63
C LEU A 197 -29.32 4.21 23.15
N ARG A 198 -28.26 5.00 23.01
CA ARG A 198 -26.96 4.79 23.64
C ARG A 198 -26.71 5.91 24.65
N MET A 199 -26.19 5.54 25.81
CA MET A 199 -25.96 6.44 26.94
C MET A 199 -24.54 6.29 27.47
N GLY A 200 -23.89 7.37 27.86
CA GLY A 200 -22.62 7.28 28.60
C GLY A 200 -22.86 6.93 30.07
N THR A 201 -21.89 6.27 30.71
CA THR A 201 -21.95 5.96 32.14
C THR A 201 -20.85 6.70 32.90
N GLY A 202 -21.14 7.08 34.14
CA GLY A 202 -20.22 7.81 35.03
C GLY A 202 -19.71 9.12 34.41
N ASN A 203 -18.39 9.27 34.37
CA ASN A 203 -17.71 10.47 33.87
C ASN A 203 -17.27 10.38 32.39
N SER A 204 -17.68 9.34 31.65
CA SER A 204 -17.38 9.22 30.22
C SER A 204 -17.90 10.43 29.43
N VAL A 205 -17.15 10.84 28.40
CA VAL A 205 -17.59 11.89 27.45
C VAL A 205 -18.23 11.33 26.18
N VAL A 206 -18.35 10.00 26.06
CA VAL A 206 -18.97 9.31 24.92
C VAL A 206 -19.91 8.18 25.37
N ASP A 207 -20.89 7.86 24.53
CA ASP A 207 -21.88 6.78 24.72
C ASP A 207 -21.46 5.43 24.13
N ASN A 208 -20.20 5.28 23.70
CA ASN A 208 -19.73 4.08 23.02
C ASN A 208 -19.63 2.89 23.99
N VAL A 209 -20.37 1.81 23.69
CA VAL A 209 -20.36 0.56 24.46
C VAL A 209 -18.95 -0.02 24.66
N SER A 210 -18.06 0.15 23.67
CA SER A 210 -16.66 -0.28 23.72
C SER A 210 -15.78 0.40 24.77
N VAL A 211 -16.28 1.45 25.45
CA VAL A 211 -15.64 2.11 26.60
C VAL A 211 -16.56 2.19 27.82
N GLY A 212 -17.59 1.33 27.90
CA GLY A 212 -18.50 1.24 29.04
C GLY A 212 -19.83 1.99 28.88
N GLY A 213 -20.16 2.47 27.68
CA GLY A 213 -21.50 3.01 27.38
C GLY A 213 -22.61 1.96 27.49
N LEU A 214 -23.80 2.39 27.88
CA LEU A 214 -25.00 1.56 28.00
C LEU A 214 -25.87 1.69 26.74
N TYR A 215 -26.62 0.66 26.36
CA TYR A 215 -27.58 0.76 25.25
C TYR A 215 -28.93 0.09 25.53
N CYS A 216 -30.00 0.66 24.98
CA CYS A 216 -31.38 0.16 25.12
C CYS A 216 -32.14 0.30 23.79
N GLY A 217 -32.81 -0.75 23.35
CA GLY A 217 -33.67 -0.72 22.18
C GLY A 217 -34.91 0.14 22.36
N ILE A 218 -35.39 0.74 21.27
CA ILE A 218 -36.57 1.61 21.25
C ILE A 218 -37.65 0.94 20.39
N ASP A 219 -38.85 0.83 20.92
CA ASP A 219 -40.02 0.42 20.14
C ASP A 219 -40.45 1.58 19.23
N LEU A 220 -40.45 1.32 17.92
CA LEU A 220 -40.65 2.35 16.89
C LEU A 220 -42.06 2.93 16.87
N ASP A 221 -43.04 2.24 17.44
CA ASP A 221 -44.46 2.63 17.38
C ASP A 221 -44.87 3.44 18.62
N SER A 222 -44.30 3.12 19.78
CA SER A 222 -44.59 3.77 21.07
C SER A 222 -43.52 4.78 21.54
N HIS A 223 -42.36 4.81 20.88
CA HIS A 223 -41.17 5.57 21.25
C HIS A 223 -40.66 5.29 22.68
N ARG A 224 -40.94 4.08 23.19
CA ARG A 224 -40.52 3.65 24.52
C ARG A 224 -39.31 2.70 24.47
N LEU A 225 -38.47 2.79 25.49
CA LEU A 225 -37.38 1.85 25.75
C LEU A 225 -37.92 0.45 26.05
N ILE A 226 -37.38 -0.58 25.40
CA ILE A 226 -37.97 -1.93 25.38
C ILE A 226 -37.54 -2.79 26.58
N HIS A 227 -36.27 -2.70 26.99
CA HIS A 227 -35.62 -3.67 27.87
C HIS A 227 -34.60 -2.99 28.81
N PRO A 228 -34.10 -3.68 29.84
CA PRO A 228 -33.06 -3.14 30.73
C PRO A 228 -31.80 -2.78 29.93
N GLY A 229 -31.15 -1.66 30.26
CA GLY A 229 -29.98 -1.19 29.51
C GLY A 229 -28.83 -2.19 29.56
N LEU A 230 -28.18 -2.44 28.43
CA LEU A 230 -27.15 -3.46 28.25
C LEU A 230 -25.76 -2.84 28.15
N ILE A 231 -24.75 -3.54 28.70
CA ILE A 231 -23.32 -3.20 28.61
C ILE A 231 -22.51 -4.43 28.17
N ASP A 232 -21.32 -4.19 27.61
CA ASP A 232 -20.35 -5.23 27.26
C ASP A 232 -19.28 -5.37 28.35
N GLU A 233 -19.24 -6.49 29.07
CA GLU A 233 -18.12 -6.86 29.96
C GLU A 233 -17.24 -7.91 29.28
N GLY A 234 -15.95 -7.59 29.12
CA GLY A 234 -15.08 -8.34 28.22
C GLY A 234 -15.54 -8.23 26.75
N LYS A 235 -15.12 -9.16 25.88
CA LYS A 235 -15.46 -9.13 24.44
C LYS A 235 -16.84 -9.75 24.13
N ILE A 236 -17.77 -9.70 25.08
CA ILE A 236 -19.09 -10.35 25.01
C ILE A 236 -20.16 -9.26 24.99
N LEU A 237 -20.94 -9.19 23.91
CA LEU A 237 -21.94 -8.13 23.72
C LEU A 237 -23.13 -8.33 24.65
N GLY A 238 -23.54 -7.29 25.39
CA GLY A 238 -24.72 -7.31 26.26
C GLY A 238 -24.65 -8.34 27.40
N SER A 239 -23.46 -8.59 27.95
CA SER A 239 -23.22 -9.60 29.00
C SER A 239 -23.80 -9.22 30.36
N LYS A 240 -24.20 -7.97 30.56
CA LYS A 240 -24.78 -7.45 31.79
C LYS A 240 -25.85 -6.42 31.49
N SER A 241 -26.89 -6.39 32.33
CA SER A 241 -28.08 -5.57 32.18
C SER A 241 -28.34 -4.72 33.42
N PHE A 242 -29.04 -3.60 33.23
CA PHE A 242 -29.40 -2.65 34.28
C PHE A 242 -30.84 -2.15 34.08
N GLU A 243 -31.72 -2.43 35.04
CA GLU A 243 -33.09 -1.90 35.06
C GLU A 243 -33.13 -0.37 35.15
N ARG A 244 -32.13 0.21 35.83
CA ARG A 244 -31.98 1.65 36.03
C ARG A 244 -30.66 2.13 35.47
N HIS A 245 -30.64 3.33 34.87
CA HIS A 245 -29.42 3.92 34.37
C HIS A 245 -28.39 4.12 35.50
N PRO A 246 -27.15 3.61 35.41
CA PRO A 246 -26.20 3.62 36.54
C PRO A 246 -25.79 5.01 37.07
N THR A 247 -26.09 6.09 36.34
CA THR A 247 -25.70 7.46 36.71
C THR A 247 -26.90 8.35 37.05
N SER A 248 -28.01 8.24 36.33
CA SER A 248 -29.22 9.06 36.58
C SER A 248 -30.32 8.34 37.35
N ASN A 249 -30.16 7.03 37.62
CA ASN A 249 -31.11 6.17 38.32
C ASN A 249 -32.52 6.03 37.67
N ILE A 250 -32.67 6.56 36.44
CA ILE A 250 -33.89 6.47 35.62
C ILE A 250 -34.19 5.01 35.31
N VAL A 251 -35.44 4.58 35.53
CA VAL A 251 -35.93 3.27 35.06
C VAL A 251 -35.92 3.28 33.53
N LEU A 252 -35.20 2.35 32.92
CA LEU A 252 -35.05 2.30 31.47
C LEU A 252 -36.28 1.66 30.79
N PRO A 253 -36.75 0.44 31.15
CA PRO A 253 -37.91 -0.15 30.48
C PRO A 253 -39.15 0.74 30.57
N GLY A 254 -39.82 0.97 29.43
CA GLY A 254 -41.01 1.79 29.32
C GLY A 254 -40.79 3.30 29.30
N TYR A 255 -39.56 3.80 29.53
CA TYR A 255 -39.27 5.24 29.43
C TYR A 255 -39.57 5.75 28.02
N LYS A 256 -40.34 6.83 27.89
CA LYS A 256 -40.72 7.44 26.60
C LYS A 256 -39.68 8.46 26.19
N LEU A 257 -39.20 8.38 24.95
CA LEU A 257 -38.30 9.36 24.37
C LEU A 257 -39.09 10.41 23.58
N GLU A 258 -38.76 11.67 23.80
CA GLU A 258 -39.38 12.79 23.08
C GLU A 258 -38.67 13.07 21.74
N ARG A 259 -39.43 13.64 20.80
CA ARG A 259 -38.94 14.15 19.49
C ARG A 259 -38.22 13.11 18.60
N LEU A 260 -38.51 11.82 18.80
CA LEU A 260 -37.86 10.74 18.05
C LEU A 260 -38.20 10.75 16.54
N GLU A 261 -39.37 11.26 16.15
CA GLU A 261 -39.75 11.41 14.73
C GLU A 261 -38.86 12.41 13.99
N ASP A 262 -38.36 13.46 14.65
CA ASP A 262 -37.40 14.39 14.05
C ASP A 262 -36.11 13.64 13.66
N ILE A 263 -35.64 12.75 14.56
CA ILE A 263 -34.48 11.87 14.31
C ILE A 263 -34.76 10.92 13.15
N PHE A 264 -35.96 10.32 13.09
CA PHE A 264 -36.35 9.43 12.00
C PHE A 264 -36.44 10.17 10.66
N ALA A 265 -36.97 11.39 10.64
CA ALA A 265 -37.06 12.24 9.46
C ALA A 265 -35.67 12.59 8.91
N ILE A 266 -34.75 13.07 9.76
CA ILE A 266 -33.40 13.43 9.31
C ILE A 266 -32.58 12.21 8.86
N CYS A 267 -32.76 11.03 9.50
CA CYS A 267 -32.13 9.78 9.06
C CYS A 267 -32.62 9.30 7.70
N LYS A 268 -33.94 9.41 7.43
CA LYS A 268 -34.53 9.10 6.11
C LYS A 268 -33.93 10.05 5.06
N SER A 269 -34.04 11.36 5.26
CA SER A 269 -33.53 12.37 4.32
C SER A 269 -32.03 12.21 4.04
N ALA A 270 -31.21 11.92 5.05
CA ALA A 270 -29.77 11.68 4.89
C ALA A 270 -29.48 10.46 4.01
N HIS A 271 -30.20 9.35 4.22
CA HIS A 271 -29.97 8.11 3.46
C HIS A 271 -30.53 8.20 2.04
N GLU A 272 -31.66 8.88 1.84
CA GLU A 272 -32.23 9.16 0.51
C GLU A 272 -31.29 10.04 -0.32
N ALA A 273 -30.76 11.13 0.25
CA ALA A 273 -29.88 12.04 -0.45
C ALA A 273 -28.49 11.45 -0.77
N LEU A 274 -27.91 10.64 0.14
CA LEU A 274 -26.61 10.00 -0.10
C LEU A 274 -26.69 8.81 -1.07
N GLY A 275 -27.79 8.05 -1.03
CA GLY A 275 -27.90 6.74 -1.65
C GLY A 275 -26.79 5.75 -1.22
N GLY A 276 -26.60 4.69 -2.00
CA GLY A 276 -25.47 3.77 -1.82
C GLY A 276 -25.83 2.45 -1.10
N PRO A 277 -25.40 2.22 0.16
CA PRO A 277 -25.69 0.99 0.89
C PRO A 277 -27.20 0.79 1.11
N MET A 278 -27.64 -0.47 1.14
CA MET A 278 -29.03 -0.86 1.39
C MET A 278 -29.48 -0.48 2.81
N THR A 279 -28.60 -0.53 3.81
CA THR A 279 -28.89 -0.07 5.18
C THR A 279 -27.76 0.76 5.79
N VAL A 280 -28.09 1.73 6.64
CA VAL A 280 -27.11 2.56 7.38
C VAL A 280 -27.53 2.69 8.84
N GLY A 281 -26.57 2.56 9.76
CA GLY A 281 -26.76 2.91 11.18
C GLY A 281 -26.27 4.34 11.44
N TRP A 282 -27.18 5.27 11.63
CA TRP A 282 -26.90 6.67 11.97
C TRP A 282 -26.72 6.81 13.47
N ASP A 283 -25.75 7.62 13.91
CA ASP A 283 -25.69 8.14 15.28
C ASP A 283 -26.19 9.58 15.26
N VAL A 284 -27.25 9.86 16.01
CA VAL A 284 -27.91 11.17 16.04
C VAL A 284 -28.08 11.63 17.48
N ALA A 285 -27.62 12.83 17.79
CA ALA A 285 -27.93 13.51 19.04
C ALA A 285 -29.15 14.42 18.83
N MET A 286 -30.04 14.52 19.82
CA MET A 286 -31.05 15.58 19.84
C MET A 286 -30.44 16.85 20.43
N THR A 287 -30.70 18.00 19.83
CA THR A 287 -30.35 19.33 20.37
C THR A 287 -31.61 20.19 20.43
N ASP A 288 -31.57 21.33 21.12
CA ASP A 288 -32.73 22.23 21.19
C ASP A 288 -33.13 22.71 19.79
N ALA A 289 -32.15 23.03 18.94
CA ALA A 289 -32.31 23.38 17.53
C ALA A 289 -32.73 22.21 16.61
N GLY A 290 -32.90 20.98 17.14
CA GLY A 290 -33.27 19.79 16.39
C GLY A 290 -32.18 18.70 16.35
N PRO A 291 -32.42 17.61 15.62
CA PRO A 291 -31.51 16.47 15.58
C PRO A 291 -30.24 16.76 14.76
N CYS A 292 -29.10 16.27 15.24
CA CYS A 292 -27.77 16.45 14.66
C CYS A 292 -27.10 15.10 14.38
N ILE A 293 -26.77 14.81 13.12
CA ILE A 293 -26.13 13.54 12.72
C ILE A 293 -24.64 13.58 13.05
N ILE A 294 -24.21 12.74 13.99
CA ILE A 294 -22.84 12.66 14.50
C ILE A 294 -21.95 11.80 13.60
N GLU A 295 -22.49 10.68 13.10
CA GLU A 295 -21.87 9.80 12.11
C GLU A 295 -22.86 8.85 11.42
N GLY A 296 -22.48 8.27 10.28
CA GLY A 296 -23.27 7.29 9.52
C GLY A 296 -22.45 6.03 9.23
N ASN A 297 -22.96 4.88 9.64
CA ASN A 297 -22.24 3.60 9.62
C ASN A 297 -22.84 2.61 8.62
N ALA A 298 -22.18 2.41 7.47
CA ALA A 298 -22.56 1.35 6.52
C ALA A 298 -22.23 -0.08 7.03
N GLY A 299 -21.46 -0.19 8.13
CA GLY A 299 -21.10 -1.44 8.81
C GLY A 299 -21.61 -1.51 10.25
N TRP A 300 -22.85 -1.04 10.47
CA TRP A 300 -23.57 -0.69 11.71
C TRP A 300 -23.63 -1.68 12.90
N THR A 301 -22.75 -2.68 12.99
CA THR A 301 -22.69 -3.65 14.11
C THR A 301 -23.98 -4.47 14.26
N ALA A 302 -24.19 -5.41 13.34
CA ALA A 302 -25.38 -6.27 13.28
C ALA A 302 -25.81 -6.91 14.61
N THR A 303 -24.87 -7.27 15.47
CA THR A 303 -25.14 -7.86 16.79
C THR A 303 -25.84 -6.89 17.75
N LEU A 304 -25.53 -5.59 17.72
CA LEU A 304 -26.13 -4.60 18.64
C LEU A 304 -27.64 -4.52 18.43
N HIS A 305 -28.07 -4.30 17.19
CA HIS A 305 -29.50 -4.29 16.85
C HIS A 305 -30.17 -5.66 17.04
N SER A 306 -29.42 -6.77 16.92
CA SER A 306 -29.96 -8.12 17.18
C SER A 306 -30.42 -8.30 18.63
N LEU A 307 -29.76 -7.62 19.58
CA LEU A 307 -30.07 -7.69 21.01
C LEU A 307 -31.01 -6.56 21.43
N ALA A 308 -30.88 -5.39 20.82
CA ALA A 308 -31.67 -4.21 21.18
C ALA A 308 -33.14 -4.31 20.74
N ASP A 309 -33.41 -4.75 19.50
CA ASP A 309 -34.78 -4.80 18.97
C ASP A 309 -35.10 -6.20 18.42
N PRO A 310 -35.96 -6.99 19.09
CA PRO A 310 -36.28 -8.35 18.64
C PRO A 310 -37.04 -8.37 17.30
N LYS A 311 -37.74 -7.28 16.93
CA LYS A 311 -38.48 -7.14 15.67
C LYS A 311 -37.58 -6.73 14.49
N VAL A 312 -36.31 -6.31 14.72
CA VAL A 312 -35.42 -5.80 13.65
C VAL A 312 -35.30 -6.75 12.46
N LYS A 313 -35.26 -8.06 12.75
CA LYS A 313 -35.09 -9.12 11.75
C LYS A 313 -36.30 -9.23 10.85
N SER A 314 -37.50 -9.36 11.43
CA SER A 314 -38.74 -9.54 10.69
C SER A 314 -39.10 -8.28 9.88
N ARG A 315 -38.86 -7.07 10.40
CA ARG A 315 -39.00 -5.82 9.61
C ARG A 315 -38.06 -5.80 8.40
N LEU A 316 -36.77 -6.07 8.61
CA LEU A 316 -35.76 -6.04 7.54
C LEU A 316 -36.03 -7.11 6.47
N SER A 317 -36.45 -8.30 6.89
CA SER A 317 -36.95 -9.36 6.03
C SER A 317 -38.16 -8.96 5.19
N ALA A 318 -39.17 -8.34 5.81
CA ALA A 318 -40.38 -7.91 5.12
C ALA A 318 -40.08 -6.84 4.06
N PHE A 319 -39.26 -5.82 4.38
CA PHE A 319 -38.83 -4.80 3.42
C PHE A 319 -38.04 -5.40 2.24
N PHE A 320 -37.17 -6.38 2.52
CA PHE A 320 -36.38 -7.07 1.52
C PHE A 320 -37.25 -7.91 0.56
N LEU A 321 -38.14 -8.75 1.08
CA LEU A 321 -39.06 -9.57 0.28
C LEU A 321 -40.03 -8.73 -0.56
N ARG A 322 -40.50 -7.61 -0.01
CA ARG A 322 -41.37 -6.65 -0.71
C ARG A 322 -40.69 -6.05 -1.95
N ASP A 323 -39.42 -5.66 -1.82
CA ASP A 323 -38.70 -4.92 -2.86
C ASP A 323 -37.99 -5.85 -3.86
N TYR A 324 -37.44 -6.97 -3.39
CA TYR A 324 -36.59 -7.88 -4.16
C TYR A 324 -37.32 -9.19 -4.48
N LYS A 325 -38.32 -9.08 -5.35
CA LYS A 325 -39.07 -10.22 -5.92
C LYS A 325 -38.15 -11.12 -6.77
N ILE A 326 -37.71 -12.23 -6.18
CA ILE A 326 -36.98 -13.31 -6.86
C ILE A 326 -37.83 -14.58 -6.80
N SER A 327 -37.97 -15.30 -7.91
CA SER A 327 -38.83 -16.49 -8.04
C SER A 327 -38.25 -17.55 -8.99
N GLY A 328 -38.99 -18.64 -9.24
CA GLY A 328 -38.53 -19.84 -9.96
C GLY A 328 -38.28 -21.02 -9.02
N ALA A 329 -37.49 -22.01 -9.45
CA ALA A 329 -37.21 -23.22 -8.67
C ALA A 329 -36.23 -23.01 -7.50
N GLY A 330 -35.54 -21.87 -7.45
CA GLY A 330 -34.48 -21.62 -6.47
C GLY A 330 -33.22 -22.42 -6.77
N TYR A 331 -32.34 -22.46 -5.78
CA TYR A 331 -31.22 -23.39 -5.75
C TYR A 331 -31.67 -24.65 -4.98
N PRO A 332 -31.45 -25.87 -5.51
CA PRO A 332 -32.08 -27.06 -4.97
C PRO A 332 -31.72 -27.31 -3.50
N ALA A 333 -32.74 -27.63 -2.69
CA ALA A 333 -32.58 -27.83 -1.25
C ALA A 333 -31.72 -29.06 -0.92
N ASP A 334 -31.65 -30.04 -1.81
CA ASP A 334 -30.80 -31.24 -1.74
C ASP A 334 -29.33 -30.96 -2.15
N GLN A 335 -29.05 -29.87 -2.88
CA GLN A 335 -27.70 -29.57 -3.36
C GLN A 335 -26.76 -29.18 -2.20
N GLN A 336 -25.55 -29.75 -2.18
CA GLN A 336 -24.56 -29.47 -1.14
C GLN A 336 -24.21 -27.97 -1.06
N PRO A 337 -24.07 -27.40 0.15
CA PRO A 337 -23.79 -25.97 0.31
C PRO A 337 -22.47 -25.57 -0.37
N MET A 338 -22.55 -24.62 -1.30
CA MET A 338 -21.41 -24.09 -2.04
C MET A 338 -20.67 -23.00 -1.26
N GLU A 339 -19.36 -22.90 -1.46
CA GLU A 339 -18.55 -21.86 -0.84
C GLU A 339 -18.72 -20.52 -1.55
N ARG A 340 -18.61 -19.40 -0.83
CA ARG A 340 -18.66 -18.02 -1.39
C ARG A 340 -17.73 -17.78 -2.58
N ASN A 341 -16.64 -18.55 -2.67
CA ASN A 341 -15.64 -18.45 -3.74
C ASN A 341 -15.70 -19.60 -4.76
N SER A 342 -16.59 -20.59 -4.59
CA SER A 342 -16.77 -21.66 -5.57
C SER A 342 -17.19 -21.10 -6.92
N LEU A 343 -16.66 -21.65 -8.01
CA LEU A 343 -17.12 -21.33 -9.35
C LEU A 343 -18.48 -22.02 -9.61
N ALA A 344 -19.45 -21.22 -10.03
CA ALA A 344 -20.76 -21.68 -10.46
C ALA A 344 -21.14 -21.02 -11.79
N THR A 345 -22.20 -21.51 -12.40
CA THR A 345 -22.94 -20.83 -13.45
C THR A 345 -24.38 -20.67 -13.01
N VAL A 346 -24.90 -19.44 -13.03
CA VAL A 346 -26.31 -19.12 -12.78
C VAL A 346 -26.96 -18.69 -14.09
N ALA A 347 -28.16 -19.20 -14.38
CA ALA A 347 -29.01 -18.72 -15.46
C ALA A 347 -30.33 -18.19 -14.88
N PHE A 348 -30.73 -16.99 -15.28
CA PHE A 348 -31.93 -16.33 -14.76
C PHE A 348 -32.60 -15.44 -15.80
N ARG A 349 -33.92 -15.30 -15.70
CA ARG A 349 -34.74 -14.44 -16.53
C ARG A 349 -35.08 -13.17 -15.76
N VAL A 350 -34.91 -12.03 -16.41
CA VAL A 350 -35.27 -10.71 -15.88
C VAL A 350 -36.54 -10.24 -16.59
N LYS A 351 -37.60 -9.97 -15.82
CA LYS A 351 -38.91 -9.60 -16.35
C LYS A 351 -39.22 -8.11 -16.19
N GLY A 352 -40.09 -7.60 -17.06
CA GLY A 352 -40.59 -6.22 -17.04
C GLY A 352 -40.08 -5.37 -18.19
N LYS A 353 -39.95 -4.05 -18.01
CA LYS A 353 -39.47 -3.14 -19.07
C LYS A 353 -37.95 -3.19 -19.15
N VAL A 354 -37.41 -4.24 -19.77
CA VAL A 354 -35.96 -4.52 -19.85
C VAL A 354 -35.40 -4.52 -21.27
N GLN A 355 -36.22 -4.69 -22.30
CA GLN A 355 -35.77 -4.51 -23.69
C GLN A 355 -35.81 -3.04 -24.14
N ARG A 356 -35.05 -2.71 -25.19
CA ARG A 356 -34.89 -1.36 -25.78
C ARG A 356 -34.41 -0.26 -24.82
N VAL A 357 -33.97 -0.62 -23.60
CA VAL A 357 -33.43 0.30 -22.57
C VAL A 357 -31.93 0.11 -22.26
N GLY A 358 -31.21 -0.60 -23.13
CA GLY A 358 -29.77 -0.85 -22.99
C GLY A 358 -29.39 -1.96 -22.00
N TYR A 359 -30.36 -2.73 -21.50
CA TYR A 359 -30.19 -3.69 -20.42
C TYR A 359 -29.12 -4.76 -20.67
N ARG A 360 -29.11 -5.40 -21.86
CA ARG A 360 -28.05 -6.37 -22.25
C ARG A 360 -26.65 -5.78 -22.11
N LYS A 361 -26.41 -4.57 -22.66
CA LYS A 361 -25.13 -3.86 -22.57
C LYS A 361 -24.75 -3.52 -21.13
N TRP A 362 -25.75 -3.19 -20.29
CA TRP A 362 -25.57 -2.95 -18.86
C TRP A 362 -25.17 -4.23 -18.11
N VAL A 363 -25.82 -5.38 -18.38
CA VAL A 363 -25.46 -6.68 -17.79
C VAL A 363 -24.05 -7.13 -18.23
N THR A 364 -23.70 -7.00 -19.51
CA THR A 364 -22.35 -7.31 -19.99
C THR A 364 -21.29 -6.43 -19.32
N LYS A 365 -21.57 -5.14 -19.11
CA LYS A 365 -20.70 -4.22 -18.37
C LYS A 365 -20.56 -4.65 -16.91
N LEU A 366 -21.67 -4.94 -16.22
CA LEU A 366 -21.70 -5.44 -14.84
C LEU A 366 -20.85 -6.72 -14.69
N ALA A 367 -21.03 -7.70 -15.59
CA ALA A 367 -20.27 -8.93 -15.59
C ALA A 367 -18.76 -8.65 -15.75
N THR A 368 -18.39 -7.84 -16.74
CA THR A 368 -17.00 -7.43 -17.00
C THR A 368 -16.37 -6.73 -15.80
N GLU A 369 -17.05 -5.77 -15.19
CA GLU A 369 -16.56 -5.01 -14.02
C GLU A 369 -16.39 -5.87 -12.77
N LYS A 370 -17.11 -6.99 -12.67
CA LYS A 370 -17.02 -7.93 -11.54
C LYS A 370 -16.19 -9.18 -11.86
N GLY A 371 -15.60 -9.29 -13.06
CA GLY A 371 -14.80 -10.45 -13.46
C GLY A 371 -15.61 -11.72 -13.69
N LEU A 372 -16.90 -11.57 -14.00
CA LEU A 372 -17.81 -12.66 -14.39
C LEU A 372 -17.77 -12.85 -15.91
N ARG A 373 -17.87 -14.10 -16.36
CA ARG A 373 -18.13 -14.43 -17.77
C ARG A 373 -19.64 -14.57 -17.94
N GLY A 374 -20.18 -14.29 -19.12
CA GLY A 374 -21.60 -14.52 -19.36
C GLY A 374 -22.19 -13.75 -20.52
N GLN A 375 -23.47 -14.01 -20.78
CA GLN A 375 -24.25 -13.44 -21.87
C GLN A 375 -25.63 -12.99 -21.38
N ALA A 376 -26.23 -12.06 -22.13
CA ALA A 376 -27.59 -11.60 -21.94
C ALA A 376 -28.30 -11.59 -23.30
N THR A 377 -29.48 -12.21 -23.36
CA THR A 377 -30.24 -12.50 -24.59
C THR A 377 -31.66 -11.96 -24.43
N ASN A 378 -32.18 -11.30 -25.47
CA ASN A 378 -33.59 -10.88 -25.50
C ASN A 378 -34.47 -12.08 -25.85
N LEU A 379 -35.63 -12.21 -25.21
CA LEU A 379 -36.66 -13.19 -25.56
C LEU A 379 -37.85 -12.52 -26.25
N ASP A 380 -38.62 -13.27 -27.04
CA ASP A 380 -39.80 -12.72 -27.74
C ASP A 380 -40.91 -12.27 -26.79
N SER A 381 -40.91 -12.77 -25.53
CA SER A 381 -41.79 -12.31 -24.45
C SER A 381 -41.56 -10.84 -24.02
N GLY A 382 -40.46 -10.22 -24.45
CA GLY A 382 -40.00 -8.91 -23.96
C GLY A 382 -39.05 -8.98 -22.77
N ASP A 383 -38.78 -10.18 -22.23
CA ASP A 383 -37.84 -10.41 -21.12
C ASP A 383 -36.38 -10.43 -21.59
N VAL A 384 -35.45 -10.46 -20.63
CA VAL A 384 -34.02 -10.71 -20.89
C VAL A 384 -33.54 -11.91 -20.08
N GLU A 385 -33.04 -12.93 -20.76
CA GLU A 385 -32.37 -14.06 -20.11
C GLU A 385 -30.88 -13.78 -19.96
N VAL A 386 -30.33 -14.12 -18.80
CA VAL A 386 -28.95 -13.82 -18.40
C VAL A 386 -28.30 -15.09 -17.87
N SER A 387 -27.13 -15.44 -18.40
CA SER A 387 -26.30 -16.53 -17.90
C SER A 387 -24.93 -15.98 -17.49
N LEU A 388 -24.54 -16.17 -16.23
CA LEU A 388 -23.29 -15.68 -15.65
C LEU A 388 -22.51 -16.81 -14.98
N THR A 389 -21.20 -16.85 -15.19
CA THR A 389 -20.26 -17.82 -14.63
C THR A 389 -19.14 -17.10 -13.86
N GLY A 390 -18.86 -17.57 -12.64
CA GLY A 390 -17.81 -17.00 -11.79
C GLY A 390 -17.96 -17.39 -10.32
N PRO A 391 -17.25 -16.72 -9.40
CA PRO A 391 -17.35 -16.98 -7.96
C PRO A 391 -18.77 -16.69 -7.45
N LEU A 392 -19.37 -17.65 -6.73
CA LEU A 392 -20.77 -17.62 -6.30
C LEU A 392 -21.20 -16.30 -5.65
N ARG A 393 -20.41 -15.74 -4.73
CA ARG A 393 -20.70 -14.44 -4.07
C ARG A 393 -20.86 -13.26 -5.04
N LEU A 394 -20.24 -13.33 -6.22
CA LEU A 394 -20.32 -12.29 -7.25
C LEU A 394 -21.49 -12.53 -8.20
N LEU A 395 -21.90 -13.78 -8.39
CA LEU A 395 -23.14 -14.15 -9.08
C LEU A 395 -24.37 -13.74 -8.27
N GLU A 396 -24.38 -14.07 -6.97
CA GLU A 396 -25.37 -13.61 -5.99
C GLU A 396 -25.54 -12.08 -6.02
N PHE A 397 -24.43 -11.33 -6.00
CA PHE A 397 -24.44 -9.88 -6.18
C PHE A 397 -24.96 -9.42 -7.56
N ALA A 398 -24.59 -10.12 -8.64
CA ALA A 398 -24.96 -9.71 -10.00
C ALA A 398 -26.45 -9.95 -10.30
N VAL A 399 -27.00 -11.08 -9.83
CA VAL A 399 -28.45 -11.37 -9.82
C VAL A 399 -29.20 -10.23 -9.15
N PHE A 400 -28.77 -9.82 -7.97
CA PHE A 400 -29.45 -8.76 -7.23
C PHE A 400 -29.28 -7.38 -7.86
N ALA A 401 -28.07 -7.04 -8.34
CA ALA A 401 -27.83 -5.78 -9.03
C ALA A 401 -28.70 -5.65 -10.29
N CYS A 402 -29.01 -6.76 -10.97
CA CYS A 402 -29.97 -6.77 -12.07
C CYS A 402 -31.36 -6.25 -11.67
N MET A 403 -31.79 -6.34 -10.41
CA MET A 403 -33.05 -5.71 -9.97
C MET A 403 -33.05 -4.19 -10.13
N SER A 404 -31.89 -3.52 -10.13
CA SER A 404 -31.79 -2.09 -10.43
C SER A 404 -31.75 -1.80 -11.93
N GLY A 405 -30.90 -2.50 -12.69
CA GLY A 405 -30.72 -2.27 -14.12
C GLY A 405 -30.19 -0.87 -14.49
N PRO A 406 -30.22 -0.49 -15.79
CA PRO A 406 -29.97 0.88 -16.24
C PRO A 406 -31.18 1.80 -16.00
N HIS A 407 -30.96 3.12 -15.95
CA HIS A 407 -31.93 4.18 -15.60
C HIS A 407 -33.35 4.09 -16.23
N LYS A 408 -33.49 3.54 -17.45
CA LYS A 408 -34.81 3.41 -18.13
C LYS A 408 -35.49 2.05 -17.91
N ALA A 409 -34.84 1.11 -17.23
CA ALA A 409 -35.39 -0.21 -16.96
C ALA A 409 -36.40 -0.19 -15.80
N LYS A 410 -37.41 -1.05 -15.89
CA LYS A 410 -38.32 -1.34 -14.76
C LYS A 410 -38.42 -2.86 -14.61
N VAL A 411 -37.55 -3.43 -13.76
CA VAL A 411 -37.53 -4.87 -13.46
C VAL A 411 -38.62 -5.18 -12.45
N SER A 412 -39.59 -6.02 -12.82
CA SER A 412 -40.68 -6.45 -11.94
C SER A 412 -40.30 -7.66 -11.09
N GLU A 413 -39.51 -8.58 -11.65
CA GLU A 413 -39.15 -9.87 -11.08
C GLU A 413 -37.84 -10.39 -11.70
N ILE A 414 -37.07 -11.16 -10.94
CA ILE A 414 -36.03 -12.05 -11.47
C ILE A 414 -36.40 -13.49 -11.17
N GLU A 415 -36.42 -14.34 -12.19
CA GLU A 415 -36.68 -15.76 -12.08
C GLU A 415 -35.36 -16.53 -12.26
N ILE A 416 -34.83 -17.21 -11.22
CA ILE A 416 -33.64 -18.07 -11.45
C ILE A 416 -34.09 -19.39 -12.05
N LEU A 417 -33.51 -19.70 -13.21
CA LEU A 417 -33.79 -20.89 -14.01
C LEU A 417 -32.88 -22.06 -13.60
N SER A 418 -31.60 -21.78 -13.27
CA SER A 418 -30.68 -22.78 -12.73
C SER A 418 -29.46 -22.17 -12.03
N LEU A 419 -28.86 -22.96 -11.14
CA LEU A 419 -27.46 -22.80 -10.68
C LEU A 419 -26.80 -24.17 -10.65
N ALA A 420 -25.64 -24.26 -11.29
CA ALA A 420 -24.80 -25.44 -11.25
C ALA A 420 -23.38 -25.09 -10.79
N PRO A 421 -22.72 -25.94 -9.98
CA PRO A 421 -21.27 -25.95 -9.88
C PRO A 421 -20.66 -26.03 -11.28
N TYR A 422 -19.64 -25.22 -11.54
CA TYR A 422 -19.00 -25.18 -12.86
C TYR A 422 -18.24 -26.50 -13.12
N ARG A 423 -18.88 -27.44 -13.82
CA ARG A 423 -18.27 -28.68 -14.30
C ARG A 423 -17.68 -28.45 -15.69
N GLN A 424 -16.42 -28.82 -15.90
CA GLN A 424 -15.87 -28.95 -17.25
C GLN A 424 -16.49 -30.19 -17.91
N ALA A 425 -17.03 -30.04 -19.11
CA ALA A 425 -17.63 -31.14 -19.85
C ALA A 425 -16.55 -31.99 -20.57
N ASP A 426 -16.78 -33.31 -20.59
CA ASP A 426 -15.97 -34.28 -21.33
C ASP A 426 -15.97 -34.03 -22.85
N ARG A 427 -14.93 -34.51 -23.54
CA ARG A 427 -14.74 -34.34 -24.99
C ARG A 427 -14.33 -35.66 -25.67
N SER A 428 -15.26 -36.32 -26.34
CA SER A 428 -14.99 -37.51 -27.18
C SER A 428 -15.95 -37.68 -28.37
N ALA A 429 -15.83 -36.81 -29.40
CA ALA A 429 -16.29 -37.07 -30.77
C ALA A 429 -15.54 -36.19 -31.81
N ARG A 430 -15.41 -36.67 -33.06
CA ARG A 430 -14.67 -36.09 -34.22
C ARG A 430 -15.64 -35.89 -35.41
N ALA A 431 -15.41 -35.14 -36.49
CA ALA A 431 -14.49 -34.06 -36.96
C ALA A 431 -14.99 -33.67 -38.41
N PRO A 432 -14.27 -32.95 -39.32
CA PRO A 432 -13.06 -32.12 -39.24
C PRO A 432 -13.15 -30.68 -39.86
N ALA A 433 -12.04 -29.93 -39.66
CA ALA A 433 -11.54 -28.73 -40.37
C ALA A 433 -11.75 -27.36 -39.63
N SER A 434 -10.78 -26.43 -39.56
CA SER A 434 -9.44 -26.36 -40.20
C SER A 434 -8.37 -25.63 -39.34
N LYS A 435 -7.09 -25.93 -39.65
CA LYS A 435 -5.82 -25.16 -39.47
C LYS A 435 -5.42 -24.47 -38.13
N ALA A 436 -4.12 -24.66 -37.82
CA ALA A 436 -3.25 -23.95 -36.85
C ALA A 436 -3.33 -24.28 -35.33
N LYS A 437 -2.18 -24.77 -34.81
CA LYS A 437 -1.75 -24.82 -33.38
C LYS A 437 -0.57 -23.84 -33.25
N PRO A 438 -0.33 -23.14 -32.11
CA PRO A 438 -0.09 -23.71 -30.76
C PRO A 438 -0.89 -23.00 -29.64
N ALA A 439 -0.87 -23.35 -28.34
CA ALA A 439 -0.33 -24.48 -27.55
C ALA A 439 -1.25 -24.76 -26.31
N ARG A 440 -0.79 -25.64 -25.39
CA ARG A 440 -1.10 -25.60 -23.94
C ARG A 440 0.08 -24.85 -23.26
N SER A 441 -0.01 -24.19 -22.11
CA SER A 441 -0.77 -24.51 -20.88
C SER A 441 -1.02 -23.30 -19.95
N ALA A 442 -2.08 -23.38 -19.12
CA ALA A 442 -2.30 -22.87 -17.74
C ALA A 442 -1.58 -21.58 -17.24
N PRO A 443 -2.24 -20.66 -16.49
CA PRO A 443 -2.71 -20.95 -15.11
C PRO A 443 -4.04 -20.20 -14.74
N SER A 444 -4.58 -20.11 -13.52
CA SER A 444 -4.16 -20.42 -12.14
C SER A 444 -5.40 -20.62 -11.24
N VAL A 445 -5.35 -21.53 -10.24
CA VAL A 445 -6.40 -21.70 -9.21
C VAL A 445 -6.29 -20.62 -8.11
N PRO A 446 -7.38 -19.97 -7.68
CA PRO A 446 -7.41 -19.18 -6.45
C PRO A 446 -7.69 -20.07 -5.22
N ILE A 447 -6.66 -20.30 -4.40
CA ILE A 447 -6.77 -21.04 -3.14
C ILE A 447 -7.61 -20.25 -2.12
N LYS A 448 -8.39 -20.98 -1.29
CA LYS A 448 -9.12 -20.47 -0.10
C LYS A 448 -8.13 -19.83 0.90
N VAL A 449 -8.62 -19.32 2.04
CA VAL A 449 -7.99 -19.78 3.29
C VAL A 449 -8.95 -19.77 4.47
N PRO A 450 -8.84 -20.74 5.40
CA PRO A 450 -9.66 -20.84 6.59
C PRO A 450 -9.00 -20.12 7.78
N SER A 451 -9.74 -20.03 8.89
CA SER A 451 -9.22 -19.59 10.18
C SER A 451 -8.70 -20.79 10.99
N ALA A 452 -7.61 -21.41 10.54
CA ALA A 452 -6.71 -22.18 11.40
C ALA A 452 -5.67 -21.22 12.01
N ARG A 453 -4.93 -21.63 13.04
CA ARG A 453 -3.62 -20.98 13.31
C ARG A 453 -2.63 -21.48 12.24
N ILE A 454 -1.60 -20.69 11.93
CA ILE A 454 -0.49 -21.23 11.13
C ILE A 454 0.18 -22.27 12.02
N ASP A 455 0.30 -23.50 11.56
CA ASP A 455 1.34 -24.37 12.09
C ASP A 455 2.65 -23.92 11.44
N ASP A 456 3.45 -23.17 12.20
CA ASP A 456 4.77 -22.77 11.74
C ASP A 456 5.77 -23.94 11.79
N GLY A 457 5.34 -25.10 12.31
CA GLY A 457 6.06 -26.38 12.24
C GLY A 457 6.45 -26.77 10.83
N GLU A 458 5.55 -26.77 9.84
CA GLU A 458 5.90 -27.14 8.45
C GLU A 458 6.94 -26.20 7.84
N ILE A 459 6.81 -24.89 8.09
CA ILE A 459 7.74 -23.87 7.59
C ILE A 459 9.11 -24.04 8.24
N THR A 460 9.14 -24.29 9.55
CA THR A 460 10.39 -24.37 10.33
C THR A 460 11.07 -25.72 10.20
N ALA A 461 10.32 -26.80 9.97
CA ALA A 461 10.82 -28.10 9.49
C ALA A 461 11.44 -27.95 8.09
N TYR A 462 10.75 -27.34 7.11
CA TYR A 462 11.35 -27.07 5.79
C TYR A 462 12.67 -26.27 5.89
N ILE A 463 12.71 -25.22 6.73
CA ILE A 463 13.93 -24.42 6.97
C ILE A 463 15.04 -25.25 7.65
N HIS A 464 14.71 -26.26 8.45
CA HIS A 464 15.65 -27.11 9.18
C HIS A 464 16.14 -28.30 8.33
N ASP A 465 15.20 -29.09 7.80
CA ASP A 465 15.43 -30.44 7.27
C ASP A 465 15.89 -30.48 5.81
N THR A 466 15.59 -29.45 5.00
CA THR A 466 15.98 -29.42 3.58
C THR A 466 17.50 -29.55 3.42
N ARG A 467 17.97 -30.52 2.64
CA ARG A 467 19.40 -30.69 2.30
C ARG A 467 19.70 -30.17 0.90
N TYR A 468 20.98 -30.08 0.56
CA TYR A 468 21.41 -29.68 -0.79
C TYR A 468 20.91 -30.67 -1.84
N GLU A 469 20.98 -31.96 -1.52
CA GLU A 469 20.61 -33.09 -2.38
C GLU A 469 19.10 -33.17 -2.67
N ASP A 470 18.28 -32.47 -1.87
CA ASP A 470 16.82 -32.38 -2.06
C ASP A 470 16.43 -31.25 -3.05
N ILE A 471 17.40 -30.47 -3.54
CA ILE A 471 17.18 -29.31 -4.42
C ILE A 471 17.53 -29.70 -5.88
N PRO A 472 16.61 -29.50 -6.85
CA PRO A 472 16.90 -29.78 -8.26
C PRO A 472 18.07 -28.95 -8.82
N ALA A 473 18.87 -29.55 -9.70
CA ALA A 473 20.07 -28.91 -10.27
C ALA A 473 19.78 -27.57 -10.99
N GLU A 474 18.62 -27.44 -11.66
CA GLU A 474 18.18 -26.17 -12.28
C GLU A 474 17.93 -25.04 -11.26
N VAL A 475 17.52 -25.39 -10.05
CA VAL A 475 17.26 -24.46 -8.94
C VAL A 475 18.60 -24.03 -8.32
N ILE A 476 19.56 -24.95 -8.20
CA ILE A 476 20.94 -24.63 -7.82
C ILE A 476 21.60 -23.70 -8.84
N GLN A 477 21.48 -24.00 -10.14
CA GLN A 477 22.04 -23.14 -11.19
C GLN A 477 21.40 -21.74 -11.16
N ARG A 478 20.09 -21.65 -10.91
CA ARG A 478 19.43 -20.35 -10.71
C ARG A 478 19.95 -19.62 -9.45
N ALA A 479 20.22 -20.34 -8.36
CA ALA A 479 20.79 -19.75 -7.15
C ALA A 479 22.18 -19.15 -7.40
N LYS A 480 23.05 -19.83 -8.16
CA LYS A 480 24.38 -19.34 -8.57
C LYS A 480 24.28 -18.05 -9.40
N VAL A 481 23.39 -18.01 -10.38
CA VAL A 481 23.14 -16.82 -11.22
C VAL A 481 22.65 -15.62 -10.39
N LEU A 482 21.76 -15.84 -9.42
CA LEU A 482 21.23 -14.78 -8.56
C LEU A 482 22.21 -14.33 -7.46
N LEU A 483 23.07 -15.24 -7.00
CA LEU A 483 24.21 -14.91 -6.13
C LEU A 483 25.15 -13.95 -6.88
N LEU A 484 25.53 -14.27 -8.12
CA LEU A 484 26.40 -13.42 -8.93
C LEU A 484 25.78 -12.03 -9.17
N ASP A 485 24.51 -11.95 -9.59
CA ASP A 485 23.79 -10.67 -9.73
C ASP A 485 23.81 -9.85 -8.43
N SER A 486 23.49 -10.50 -7.31
CA SER A 486 23.43 -9.86 -6.00
C SER A 486 24.80 -9.33 -5.56
N LEU A 487 25.87 -10.12 -5.69
CA LEU A 487 27.25 -9.69 -5.42
C LEU A 487 27.61 -8.45 -6.24
N GLY A 488 27.31 -8.45 -7.55
CA GLY A 488 27.52 -7.29 -8.41
C GLY A 488 26.80 -6.04 -7.88
N THR A 489 25.54 -6.15 -7.43
CA THR A 489 24.82 -5.00 -6.88
C THR A 489 25.32 -4.52 -5.51
N ILE A 490 25.89 -5.42 -4.69
CA ILE A 490 26.51 -5.05 -3.40
C ILE A 490 27.79 -4.27 -3.66
N ILE A 491 28.68 -4.80 -4.50
CA ILE A 491 29.97 -4.19 -4.85
C ILE A 491 29.77 -2.83 -5.53
N LEU A 492 28.88 -2.73 -6.53
CA LEU A 492 28.56 -1.45 -7.15
C LEU A 492 28.03 -0.43 -6.13
N GLY A 493 27.20 -0.90 -5.20
CA GLY A 493 26.65 -0.08 -4.13
C GLY A 493 27.71 0.47 -3.17
N SER A 494 28.74 -0.31 -2.80
CA SER A 494 29.77 0.12 -1.85
C SER A 494 30.60 1.29 -2.40
N GLY A 495 30.84 1.34 -3.71
CA GLY A 495 31.58 2.42 -4.39
C GLY A 495 30.80 3.74 -4.55
N HIS A 496 29.50 3.78 -4.24
CA HIS A 496 28.67 4.97 -4.46
C HIS A 496 28.65 5.89 -3.22
N PRO A 497 28.62 7.24 -3.34
CA PRO A 497 28.64 8.16 -2.20
C PRO A 497 27.54 7.94 -1.14
N ALA A 498 26.40 7.34 -1.52
CA ALA A 498 25.34 6.98 -0.57
C ALA A 498 25.70 5.81 0.38
N ALA A 499 26.81 5.08 0.12
CA ALA A 499 27.35 4.07 1.02
C ALA A 499 28.05 4.68 2.23
N VAL A 500 28.64 5.88 2.12
CA VAL A 500 29.46 6.49 3.19
C VAL A 500 28.77 6.52 4.56
N PRO A 501 27.50 6.94 4.70
CA PRO A 501 26.81 6.90 6.00
C PRO A 501 26.62 5.47 6.54
N ILE A 502 26.36 4.50 5.65
CA ILE A 502 26.22 3.08 6.00
C ILE A 502 27.56 2.51 6.48
N THR A 503 28.65 2.80 5.77
CA THR A 503 30.01 2.40 6.13
C THR A 503 30.42 2.97 7.48
N ASN A 504 30.11 4.25 7.75
CA ASN A 504 30.44 4.89 9.02
C ASN A 504 29.65 4.29 10.19
N ILE A 505 28.34 4.03 10.03
CA ILE A 505 27.54 3.29 11.03
C ILE A 505 28.16 1.91 11.31
N ALA A 506 28.61 1.20 10.28
CA ALA A 506 29.27 -0.10 10.44
C ALA A 506 30.66 0.02 11.09
N ARG A 507 31.40 1.13 10.89
CA ARG A 507 32.67 1.40 11.57
C ARG A 507 32.48 1.66 13.07
N GLU A 508 31.51 2.50 13.43
CA GLU A 508 31.23 2.96 14.80
C GLU A 508 30.69 1.84 15.72
N VAL A 509 29.87 0.93 15.19
CA VAL A 509 29.35 -0.20 15.99
C VAL A 509 30.47 -1.22 16.23
N ALA A 510 31.03 -1.18 17.44
CA ALA A 510 32.02 -2.14 17.92
C ALA A 510 31.44 -3.56 18.00
N GLY A 511 32.31 -4.57 17.78
CA GLY A 511 31.94 -5.98 17.82
C GLY A 511 33.02 -6.89 17.23
N ALA A 512 32.74 -8.19 17.25
CA ALA A 512 33.61 -9.22 16.68
C ALA A 512 33.89 -9.00 15.18
N GLN A 513 34.99 -9.54 14.64
CA GLN A 513 35.42 -9.37 13.25
C GLN A 513 35.02 -10.58 12.38
N GLU A 514 33.77 -11.01 12.52
CA GLU A 514 33.25 -12.28 11.99
C GLU A 514 33.18 -12.35 10.46
N ALA A 515 32.69 -11.28 9.81
CA ALA A 515 32.35 -11.28 8.40
C ALA A 515 32.73 -9.96 7.69
N ALA A 516 32.93 -10.02 6.38
CA ALA A 516 33.39 -8.90 5.56
C ALA A 516 32.27 -7.96 5.10
N ILE A 517 32.60 -6.67 5.01
CA ILE A 517 31.82 -5.66 4.31
C ILE A 517 32.40 -5.54 2.90
N PHE A 518 31.65 -6.00 1.90
CA PHE A 518 32.18 -6.18 0.55
C PHE A 518 32.47 -4.84 -0.14
N GLY A 519 33.50 -4.85 -0.98
CA GLY A 519 34.06 -3.65 -1.60
C GLY A 519 34.63 -2.66 -0.58
N THR A 520 35.10 -3.16 0.57
CA THR A 520 35.88 -2.41 1.58
C THR A 520 36.96 -3.32 2.18
N ASP A 521 37.79 -2.76 3.06
CA ASP A 521 38.77 -3.44 3.93
C ASP A 521 38.17 -3.90 5.28
N LEU A 522 36.91 -3.57 5.55
CA LEU A 522 36.30 -3.73 6.87
C LEU A 522 35.74 -5.13 7.10
N ARG A 523 36.04 -5.68 8.27
CA ARG A 523 35.30 -6.80 8.87
C ARG A 523 34.48 -6.29 10.06
N ARG A 524 33.34 -6.91 10.34
CA ARG A 524 32.47 -6.62 11.49
C ARG A 524 31.72 -7.88 11.91
N SER A 525 30.85 -7.77 12.92
CA SER A 525 30.03 -8.90 13.32
C SER A 525 29.09 -9.28 12.18
N SER A 526 28.68 -10.53 12.12
CA SER A 526 27.77 -11.07 11.09
C SER A 526 26.55 -10.18 10.84
N GLN A 527 25.95 -9.62 11.91
CA GLN A 527 24.81 -8.70 11.81
C GLN A 527 25.15 -7.37 11.15
N MET A 528 26.35 -6.81 11.40
CA MET A 528 26.78 -5.51 10.87
C MET A 528 27.40 -5.62 9.46
N ALA A 529 28.04 -6.76 9.15
CA ALA A 529 28.44 -7.10 7.79
C ALA A 529 27.21 -7.25 6.88
N ALA A 530 26.22 -8.05 7.31
CA ALA A 530 24.97 -8.22 6.58
C ALA A 530 24.17 -6.89 6.48
N PHE A 531 24.19 -6.05 7.52
CA PHE A 531 23.61 -4.70 7.49
C PHE A 531 24.19 -3.85 6.34
N ALA A 532 25.51 -3.73 6.27
CA ALA A 532 26.17 -2.89 5.28
C ALA A 532 25.94 -3.43 3.86
N ASN A 533 26.19 -4.73 3.66
CA ASN A 533 26.04 -5.40 2.37
C ASN A 533 24.58 -5.34 1.85
N ALA A 534 23.57 -5.53 2.71
CA ALA A 534 22.16 -5.40 2.34
C ALA A 534 21.71 -3.96 2.04
N ALA A 535 22.32 -2.97 2.68
CA ALA A 535 22.09 -1.58 2.35
C ALA A 535 22.73 -1.23 0.99
N TYR A 536 23.98 -1.64 0.73
CA TYR A 536 24.66 -1.41 -0.54
C TYR A 536 23.88 -1.99 -1.74
N ALA A 537 23.40 -3.23 -1.63
CA ALA A 537 22.57 -3.89 -2.64
C ALA A 537 21.33 -3.08 -3.07
N GLN A 538 20.85 -2.14 -2.25
CA GLN A 538 19.70 -1.29 -2.56
C GLN A 538 20.04 0.07 -3.17
N ILE A 539 21.30 0.53 -3.07
CA ILE A 539 21.69 1.89 -3.46
C ILE A 539 21.32 2.19 -4.92
N HIS A 540 21.50 1.24 -5.84
CA HIS A 540 21.22 1.43 -7.26
C HIS A 540 19.83 0.94 -7.72
N ASP A 541 18.97 0.42 -6.83
CA ASP A 541 17.72 -0.28 -7.23
C ASP A 541 17.96 -1.28 -8.40
N PHE A 542 19.14 -1.90 -8.48
CA PHE A 542 19.55 -2.72 -9.63
C PHE A 542 19.43 -4.24 -9.37
N ASN A 543 19.00 -4.59 -8.15
CA ASN A 543 18.80 -5.95 -7.67
C ASN A 543 17.62 -6.69 -8.32
N ASP A 544 17.63 -7.99 -8.08
CA ASP A 544 16.55 -8.93 -8.32
C ASP A 544 15.19 -8.44 -7.80
N GLY A 545 14.10 -9.06 -8.26
CA GLY A 545 12.82 -8.88 -7.61
C GLY A 545 11.77 -9.89 -8.02
N HIS A 546 10.64 -9.91 -7.33
CA HIS A 546 9.63 -10.95 -7.53
C HIS A 546 8.27 -10.33 -7.86
N ARG A 547 7.77 -10.54 -9.09
CA ARG A 547 6.55 -9.88 -9.62
C ARG A 547 5.31 -10.14 -8.78
N ILE A 548 5.02 -11.41 -8.48
CA ILE A 548 3.85 -11.78 -7.66
C ILE A 548 4.01 -11.31 -6.21
N ALA A 549 5.11 -11.67 -5.54
CA ALA A 549 5.36 -11.30 -4.14
C ALA A 549 5.20 -9.79 -3.87
N ALA A 550 5.73 -8.94 -4.76
CA ALA A 550 5.62 -7.48 -4.69
C ALA A 550 4.16 -6.97 -4.73
N ALA A 551 3.27 -7.65 -5.45
CA ALA A 551 1.86 -7.31 -5.53
C ALA A 551 1.02 -7.89 -4.38
N THR A 552 1.52 -8.92 -3.69
CA THR A 552 0.80 -9.68 -2.66
C THR A 552 1.27 -9.44 -1.22
N GLY A 553 2.21 -8.52 -0.99
CA GLY A 553 2.70 -8.19 0.35
C GLY A 553 3.79 -9.11 0.90
N ALA A 554 4.48 -9.85 0.03
CA ALA A 554 5.74 -10.53 0.37
C ALA A 554 6.95 -9.65 -0.03
N SER A 555 8.17 -10.15 0.17
CA SER A 555 9.37 -9.42 -0.25
C SER A 555 9.37 -9.21 -1.76
N ALA A 556 9.35 -7.95 -2.17
CA ALA A 556 9.41 -7.56 -3.58
C ALA A 556 10.80 -7.78 -4.21
N HIS A 557 11.83 -7.88 -3.37
CA HIS A 557 13.26 -7.97 -3.71
C HIS A 557 13.94 -8.84 -2.64
N PRO A 558 13.96 -10.17 -2.81
CA PRO A 558 14.47 -11.10 -1.82
C PRO A 558 16.02 -11.11 -1.74
N GLY A 559 16.72 -11.12 -2.88
CA GLY A 559 18.18 -11.29 -2.95
C GLY A 559 18.97 -10.27 -2.13
N ARG A 560 18.61 -8.98 -2.23
CA ARG A 560 19.24 -7.88 -1.48
C ARG A 560 19.23 -8.02 0.06
N ILE A 561 18.47 -8.98 0.61
CA ILE A 561 18.46 -9.31 2.05
C ILE A 561 19.01 -10.72 2.28
N VAL A 562 18.53 -11.70 1.51
CA VAL A 562 18.86 -13.12 1.67
C VAL A 562 20.35 -13.37 1.42
N VAL A 563 20.91 -12.84 0.32
CA VAL A 563 22.31 -13.07 -0.05
C VAL A 563 23.29 -12.47 0.97
N PRO A 564 23.18 -11.17 1.37
CA PRO A 564 24.00 -10.60 2.44
C PRO A 564 23.91 -11.35 3.78
N THR A 565 22.71 -11.79 4.16
CA THR A 565 22.51 -12.53 5.42
C THR A 565 23.17 -13.90 5.37
N ALA A 566 22.97 -14.64 4.27
CA ALA A 566 23.54 -15.97 4.10
C ALA A 566 25.06 -15.91 4.06
N LEU A 567 25.65 -15.01 3.27
CA LEU A 567 27.11 -14.89 3.16
C LEU A 567 27.77 -14.52 4.50
N ALA A 568 27.22 -13.57 5.26
CA ALA A 568 27.80 -13.16 6.54
C ALA A 568 27.74 -14.28 7.62
N GLU A 569 26.67 -15.07 7.64
CA GLU A 569 26.53 -16.22 8.55
C GLU A 569 27.35 -17.44 8.09
N CYS A 570 27.44 -17.67 6.77
CA CYS A 570 28.31 -18.67 6.18
C CYS A 570 29.79 -18.38 6.47
N GLU A 571 30.23 -17.14 6.30
CA GLU A 571 31.59 -16.72 6.60
C GLU A 571 31.91 -16.88 8.09
N ARG A 572 31.04 -16.37 8.98
CA ARG A 572 31.18 -16.52 10.44
C ARG A 572 31.36 -17.99 10.87
N ARG A 573 30.61 -18.92 10.25
CA ARG A 573 30.67 -20.35 10.59
C ARG A 573 31.69 -21.17 9.79
N LYS A 574 32.35 -20.58 8.79
CA LYS A 574 33.16 -21.28 7.78
C LYS A 574 32.37 -22.36 7.02
N ALA A 575 31.18 -22.00 6.54
CA ALA A 575 30.29 -22.88 5.76
C ALA A 575 30.87 -23.26 4.39
N THR A 576 30.37 -24.38 3.86
CA THR A 576 30.60 -24.79 2.46
C THR A 576 29.67 -24.06 1.50
N GLY A 577 29.97 -24.11 0.19
CA GLY A 577 29.11 -23.52 -0.83
C GLY A 577 27.77 -24.25 -1.01
N LYS A 578 27.69 -25.55 -0.73
CA LYS A 578 26.41 -26.28 -0.65
C LYS A 578 25.50 -25.71 0.44
N GLU A 579 26.05 -25.38 1.61
CA GLU A 579 25.30 -24.77 2.70
C GLU A 579 24.80 -23.37 2.33
N LEU A 580 25.65 -22.56 1.67
CA LEU A 580 25.26 -21.27 1.12
C LEU A 580 24.10 -21.43 0.12
N LEU A 581 24.25 -22.25 -0.91
CA LEU A 581 23.22 -22.44 -1.94
C LEU A 581 21.89 -22.92 -1.35
N THR A 582 21.94 -23.85 -0.41
CA THR A 582 20.76 -24.34 0.33
C THR A 582 20.09 -23.21 1.13
N ALA A 583 20.88 -22.39 1.84
CA ALA A 583 20.38 -21.25 2.59
C ALA A 583 19.80 -20.14 1.68
N LEU A 584 20.36 -19.93 0.49
CA LEU A 584 19.80 -19.02 -0.51
C LEU A 584 18.42 -19.51 -0.99
N VAL A 585 18.31 -20.76 -1.43
CA VAL A 585 17.05 -21.33 -1.93
C VAL A 585 15.94 -21.23 -0.89
N ILE A 586 16.22 -21.65 0.35
CA ILE A 586 15.28 -21.53 1.48
C ILE A 586 14.94 -20.07 1.78
N GLY A 587 15.93 -19.17 1.80
CA GLY A 587 15.73 -17.76 2.08
C GLY A 587 14.84 -17.04 1.06
N TYR A 588 14.99 -17.35 -0.23
CA TYR A 588 14.11 -16.85 -1.29
C TYR A 588 12.67 -17.37 -1.12
N ASP A 589 12.50 -18.66 -0.82
CA ASP A 589 11.20 -19.27 -0.54
C ASP A 589 10.50 -18.59 0.65
N VAL A 590 11.20 -18.44 1.78
CA VAL A 590 10.69 -17.75 2.98
C VAL A 590 10.33 -16.29 2.66
N ALA A 591 11.17 -15.57 1.92
CA ALA A 591 10.95 -14.17 1.57
C ALA A 591 9.73 -13.94 0.66
N CYS A 592 9.41 -14.88 -0.23
CA CYS A 592 8.39 -14.75 -1.27
C CYS A 592 7.07 -15.46 -0.95
N LYS A 593 7.10 -16.58 -0.20
CA LYS A 593 5.90 -17.32 0.24
C LYS A 593 5.27 -16.69 1.48
N ILE A 594 6.06 -16.30 2.48
CA ILE A 594 5.53 -15.65 3.70
C ILE A 594 5.12 -14.19 3.38
N ARG A 595 3.84 -13.86 3.61
CA ARG A 595 3.25 -12.57 3.23
C ARG A 595 2.76 -11.80 4.46
N GLY A 596 3.21 -10.56 4.59
CA GLY A 596 2.75 -9.59 5.58
C GLY A 596 1.60 -8.73 5.05
N GLY A 597 0.55 -8.55 5.84
CA GLY A 597 -0.60 -7.73 5.50
C GLY A 597 -0.24 -6.26 5.25
N SER A 598 -0.62 -5.73 4.08
CA SER A 598 -0.53 -4.32 3.62
C SER A 598 0.83 -3.60 3.64
N VAL A 599 1.88 -4.13 4.28
CA VAL A 599 3.24 -3.58 4.26
C VAL A 599 4.25 -4.72 4.08
N GLY A 600 4.75 -4.90 2.86
CA GLY A 600 5.66 -6.01 2.48
C GLY A 600 7.09 -5.94 3.03
N THR A 601 7.32 -5.24 4.15
CA THR A 601 8.63 -5.18 4.82
C THR A 601 8.87 -6.37 5.74
N LYS A 602 7.83 -6.90 6.42
CA LYS A 602 7.97 -7.99 7.40
C LYS A 602 8.62 -9.25 6.84
N SER A 603 8.28 -9.66 5.62
CA SER A 603 8.81 -10.86 4.97
C SER A 603 10.34 -10.88 4.85
N SER A 604 10.97 -9.72 4.70
CA SER A 604 12.44 -9.60 4.68
C SER A 604 13.07 -9.93 6.04
N PHE A 605 12.44 -9.55 7.15
CA PHE A 605 12.91 -9.87 8.51
C PHE A 605 12.79 -11.37 8.79
N TYR A 606 11.67 -11.99 8.40
CA TYR A 606 11.48 -13.44 8.54
C TYR A 606 12.51 -14.24 7.75
N ALA A 607 12.81 -13.83 6.51
CA ALA A 607 13.80 -14.48 5.66
C ALA A 607 15.21 -14.38 6.24
N ALA A 608 15.62 -13.19 6.72
CA ALA A 608 16.91 -13.03 7.38
C ALA A 608 17.03 -13.88 8.66
N ALA A 609 15.97 -13.91 9.49
CA ALA A 609 15.96 -14.74 10.70
C ALA A 609 15.98 -16.24 10.41
N ALA A 610 15.24 -16.71 9.39
CA ALA A 610 15.24 -18.12 8.97
C ALA A 610 16.62 -18.57 8.47
N VAL A 611 17.24 -17.78 7.59
CA VAL A 611 18.59 -18.05 7.06
C VAL A 611 19.62 -18.08 8.19
N ALA A 612 19.60 -17.09 9.08
CA ALA A 612 20.54 -17.00 10.18
C ALA A 612 20.35 -18.12 11.22
N ALA A 613 19.10 -18.47 11.57
CA ALA A 613 18.81 -19.55 12.50
C ALA A 613 19.25 -20.92 11.94
N ARG A 614 18.96 -21.19 10.66
CA ARG A 614 19.44 -22.40 9.97
C ARG A 614 20.97 -22.48 9.97
N LEU A 615 21.66 -21.42 9.54
CA LEU A 615 23.13 -21.39 9.51
C LEU A 615 23.74 -21.38 10.92
N ARG A 616 22.96 -21.13 11.98
CA ARG A 616 23.38 -21.31 13.38
C ARG A 616 23.07 -22.70 13.95
N GLY A 617 22.59 -23.66 13.14
CA GLY A 617 22.28 -25.02 13.57
C GLY A 617 21.13 -25.10 14.59
N GLN A 618 20.21 -24.14 14.54
CA GLN A 618 19.16 -24.00 15.55
C GLN A 618 18.01 -24.97 15.30
N SER A 619 17.45 -25.50 16.40
CA SER A 619 16.28 -26.37 16.35
C SER A 619 15.06 -25.67 15.71
N ILE A 620 14.14 -26.47 15.17
CA ILE A 620 12.82 -26.04 14.66
C ILE A 620 12.13 -25.03 15.59
N ALA A 621 12.13 -25.31 16.91
CA ALA A 621 11.53 -24.44 17.92
C ALA A 621 12.26 -23.09 18.08
N GLN A 622 13.59 -23.05 17.93
CA GLN A 622 14.39 -21.83 17.93
C GLN A 622 14.20 -21.04 16.62
N ILE A 623 14.18 -21.68 15.45
CA ILE A 623 13.88 -21.03 14.16
C ILE A 623 12.51 -20.32 14.22
N SER A 624 11.47 -21.01 14.70
CA SER A 624 10.13 -20.43 14.95
C SER A 624 10.19 -19.18 15.85
N THR A 625 11.05 -19.20 16.88
CA THR A 625 11.25 -18.06 17.79
C THR A 625 12.00 -16.91 17.12
N ALA A 626 13.07 -17.19 16.38
CA ALA A 626 13.85 -16.19 15.66
C ALA A 626 12.98 -15.42 14.66
N MET A 627 12.15 -16.13 13.88
CA MET A 627 11.24 -15.51 12.93
C MET A 627 10.19 -14.63 13.63
N GLY A 628 9.61 -15.07 14.74
CA GLY A 628 8.64 -14.28 15.49
C GLY A 628 9.25 -13.05 16.19
N LEU A 629 10.45 -13.18 16.76
CA LEU A 629 11.23 -12.06 17.32
C LEU A 629 11.56 -11.01 16.24
N ALA A 630 11.99 -11.45 15.05
CA ALA A 630 12.25 -10.55 13.93
C ALA A 630 10.97 -9.85 13.44
N GLY A 631 9.84 -10.56 13.42
CA GLY A 631 8.50 -10.00 13.17
C GLY A 631 8.11 -8.93 14.18
N TYR A 632 8.34 -9.17 15.47
CA TYR A 632 8.08 -8.23 16.55
C TYR A 632 8.94 -6.96 16.44
N ALA A 633 10.23 -7.11 16.14
CA ALA A 633 11.18 -6.00 15.97
C ALA A 633 10.94 -5.16 14.70
N SER A 634 10.24 -5.69 13.69
CA SER A 634 9.96 -5.01 12.41
C SER A 634 9.05 -3.76 12.45
N GLN A 635 8.68 -3.26 13.64
CA GLN A 635 7.68 -2.21 13.87
C GLN A 635 8.09 -0.80 13.38
N SER A 636 8.09 -0.57 12.06
CA SER A 636 8.11 0.78 11.50
C SER A 636 6.73 1.44 11.54
N ARG A 637 6.50 2.30 12.55
CA ARG A 637 5.27 3.11 12.70
C ARG A 637 5.11 4.20 11.63
N PHE A 638 6.13 4.45 10.80
CA PHE A 638 6.14 5.50 9.77
C PHE A 638 5.44 5.12 8.46
N GLY A 639 5.14 3.84 8.24
CA GLY A 639 4.41 3.37 7.05
C GLY A 639 5.10 3.74 5.72
N SER A 640 4.32 4.05 4.69
CA SER A 640 4.82 4.35 3.33
C SER A 640 5.44 5.76 3.17
N ARG A 641 6.00 6.34 4.23
CA ARG A 641 6.62 7.68 4.26
C ARG A 641 8.13 7.65 4.48
N ILE A 642 8.78 6.49 4.32
CA ILE A 642 10.24 6.38 4.36
C ILE A 642 10.84 7.26 3.24
N PRO A 643 11.66 8.27 3.54
CA PRO A 643 12.36 9.06 2.52
C PRO A 643 13.24 8.19 1.62
N ALA A 644 13.39 8.55 0.35
CA ALA A 644 14.08 7.68 -0.63
C ALA A 644 15.55 7.37 -0.28
N ASN A 645 16.21 8.25 0.47
CA ASN A 645 17.57 8.06 1.01
C ASN A 645 17.63 7.16 2.26
N MET A 646 16.51 6.91 2.95
CA MET A 646 16.41 6.00 4.09
C MET A 646 16.12 4.54 3.67
N ASP A 647 15.83 4.28 2.39
CA ASP A 647 15.52 2.94 1.90
C ASP A 647 16.72 1.96 2.01
N PRO A 648 17.97 2.31 1.65
CA PRO A 648 19.15 1.45 1.88
C PRO A 648 19.33 1.08 3.36
N TYR A 649 19.32 2.06 4.26
CA TYR A 649 19.40 1.85 5.71
C TYR A 649 18.30 0.89 6.21
N SER A 650 17.08 1.04 5.71
CA SER A 650 15.95 0.17 6.03
C SER A 650 16.15 -1.28 5.55
N ARG A 651 16.96 -1.52 4.51
CA ARG A 651 17.33 -2.88 4.05
C ARG A 651 18.43 -3.48 4.90
N GLY A 652 19.43 -2.69 5.28
CA GLY A 652 20.42 -3.09 6.26
C GLY A 652 19.80 -3.55 7.58
N LEU A 653 18.82 -2.79 8.10
CA LEU A 653 18.08 -3.18 9.30
C LEU A 653 17.34 -4.52 9.18
N CYS A 654 16.78 -4.87 8.02
CA CYS A 654 16.13 -6.17 7.83
C CYS A 654 17.11 -7.34 8.06
N ALA A 655 18.31 -7.26 7.49
CA ALA A 655 19.34 -8.28 7.63
C ALA A 655 19.87 -8.35 9.07
N ARG A 656 20.23 -7.18 9.64
CA ARG A 656 20.72 -7.05 11.01
C ARG A 656 19.76 -7.67 12.04
N ILE A 657 18.51 -7.22 12.03
CA ILE A 657 17.50 -7.63 13.02
C ILE A 657 17.13 -9.10 12.87
N GLY A 658 17.18 -9.65 11.65
CA GLY A 658 17.00 -11.10 11.44
C GLY A 658 18.07 -11.92 12.14
N ILE A 659 19.34 -11.53 12.01
CA ILE A 659 20.45 -12.24 12.68
C ILE A 659 20.42 -12.01 14.20
N GLU A 660 20.16 -10.79 14.67
CA GLU A 660 19.99 -10.50 16.11
C GLU A 660 18.86 -11.35 16.74
N ALA A 661 17.75 -11.54 16.02
CA ALA A 661 16.66 -12.40 16.46
C ALA A 661 17.03 -13.90 16.49
N ALA A 662 17.84 -14.37 15.53
CA ALA A 662 18.40 -15.71 15.57
C ALA A 662 19.36 -15.90 16.75
N ILE A 663 20.24 -14.93 17.02
CA ILE A 663 21.15 -14.96 18.19
C ILE A 663 20.35 -15.05 19.49
N ALA A 664 19.32 -14.21 19.65
CA ALA A 664 18.45 -14.23 20.83
C ALA A 664 17.76 -15.59 21.02
N ALA A 665 17.16 -16.16 19.96
CA ALA A 665 16.54 -17.47 20.01
C ALA A 665 17.55 -18.60 20.34
N GLY A 666 18.76 -18.51 19.81
CA GLY A 666 19.88 -19.40 20.13
C GLY A 666 20.26 -19.37 21.61
N ALA A 667 20.30 -18.17 22.20
CA ALA A 667 20.54 -17.94 23.62
C ALA A 667 19.36 -18.31 24.55
N GLY A 668 18.29 -18.92 24.02
CA GLY A 668 17.13 -19.35 24.79
C GLY A 668 16.08 -18.26 25.07
N GLN A 669 16.20 -17.07 24.44
CA GLN A 669 15.19 -16.02 24.58
C GLN A 669 13.82 -16.52 24.11
N LYS A 670 12.83 -16.48 25.01
CA LYS A 670 11.43 -16.75 24.68
C LYS A 670 10.78 -15.50 24.06
N GLY A 671 9.88 -15.71 23.10
CA GLY A 671 9.22 -14.63 22.38
C GLY A 671 8.02 -15.12 21.57
N PRO A 672 7.32 -14.20 20.88
CA PRO A 672 6.29 -14.58 19.91
C PRO A 672 6.88 -15.49 18.83
N LYS A 673 6.05 -16.36 18.26
CA LYS A 673 6.38 -17.21 17.12
C LYS A 673 5.94 -16.59 15.81
N LEU A 674 6.38 -17.12 14.68
CA LEU A 674 5.91 -16.68 13.35
C LEU A 674 4.38 -16.72 13.25
N ARG A 675 3.77 -17.80 13.77
CA ARG A 675 2.32 -18.02 13.78
C ARG A 675 1.52 -17.02 14.62
N ASP A 676 2.18 -16.31 15.53
CA ASP A 676 1.53 -15.36 16.44
C ASP A 676 1.42 -13.94 15.84
N ASP A 677 2.11 -13.66 14.72
CA ASP A 677 2.04 -12.36 14.05
C ASP A 677 0.77 -12.24 13.19
N PRO A 678 -0.22 -11.39 13.56
CA PRO A 678 -1.50 -11.30 12.88
C PRO A 678 -1.40 -10.68 11.47
N ALA A 679 -0.23 -10.16 11.09
CA ALA A 679 0.03 -9.73 9.71
C ALA A 679 0.38 -10.90 8.79
N VAL A 680 0.80 -12.06 9.30
CA VAL A 680 1.17 -13.21 8.46
C VAL A 680 -0.10 -13.88 7.95
N SER A 681 -0.24 -13.95 6.62
CA SER A 681 -1.44 -14.51 6.02
C SER A 681 -1.31 -16.03 5.84
N LEU A 682 -2.15 -16.77 6.57
CA LEU A 682 -2.46 -18.19 6.35
C LEU A 682 -2.60 -18.57 4.86
N ARG A 683 -3.12 -17.63 4.03
CA ARG A 683 -3.43 -17.78 2.59
C ARG A 683 -2.35 -18.46 1.74
N PHE A 684 -1.10 -18.48 2.21
CA PHE A 684 0.07 -18.79 1.42
C PHE A 684 1.15 -19.61 2.15
N ALA A 685 0.88 -20.11 3.37
CA ALA A 685 1.80 -21.00 4.09
C ALA A 685 1.88 -22.39 3.42
N GLU A 686 0.73 -22.95 3.05
CA GLU A 686 0.56 -24.23 2.32
C GLU A 686 0.98 -24.11 0.84
N ARG A 687 2.27 -23.81 0.56
CA ARG A 687 2.79 -23.62 -0.80
C ARG A 687 4.07 -24.39 -1.07
N GLY A 688 3.90 -25.69 -1.34
CA GLY A 688 4.91 -26.53 -2.01
C GLY A 688 6.34 -26.27 -1.55
N LEU A 689 6.54 -26.23 -0.24
CA LEU A 689 7.87 -26.08 0.36
C LEU A 689 8.65 -27.36 0.03
N GLY A 690 9.85 -27.20 -0.53
CA GLY A 690 10.64 -28.33 -1.08
C GLY A 690 10.14 -28.90 -2.42
N THR A 691 9.00 -28.47 -2.97
CA THR A 691 8.46 -28.97 -4.25
C THR A 691 8.27 -27.89 -5.32
N SER A 692 8.37 -26.62 -4.94
CA SER A 692 8.31 -25.47 -5.84
C SER A 692 9.17 -24.35 -5.26
N PHE A 693 10.09 -23.78 -6.03
CA PHE A 693 11.11 -22.86 -5.51
C PHE A 693 10.94 -21.46 -6.11
N GLU A 694 10.59 -20.47 -5.30
CA GLU A 694 10.29 -19.09 -5.76
C GLU A 694 11.54 -18.37 -6.30
N ILE A 695 12.73 -18.92 -6.07
CA ILE A 695 13.99 -18.51 -6.72
C ILE A 695 13.95 -18.68 -8.25
N MET A 696 13.07 -19.56 -8.78
CA MET A 696 12.79 -19.66 -10.21
C MET A 696 11.87 -18.53 -10.72
N ASN A 697 11.13 -17.87 -9.83
CA ASN A 697 10.09 -16.87 -10.13
C ASN A 697 10.53 -15.41 -9.91
N VAL A 698 11.79 -15.17 -9.51
CA VAL A 698 12.38 -13.83 -9.52
C VAL A 698 12.78 -13.39 -10.93
N TYR A 699 12.66 -12.08 -11.16
CA TYR A 699 13.20 -11.38 -12.31
C TYR A 699 14.53 -10.70 -11.96
N LEU A 700 15.41 -10.56 -12.95
CA LEU A 700 16.54 -9.64 -12.90
C LEU A 700 16.23 -8.32 -13.62
N LYS A 701 16.95 -7.26 -13.26
CA LYS A 701 16.88 -5.96 -13.92
C LYS A 701 18.08 -5.80 -14.87
N PRO A 702 17.86 -5.63 -16.18
CA PRO A 702 18.86 -5.13 -17.13
C PRO A 702 19.32 -3.69 -16.88
N PHE A 703 18.46 -2.82 -16.33
CA PHE A 703 18.76 -1.40 -16.11
C PHE A 703 18.68 -1.03 -14.62
N PRO A 704 19.52 -0.09 -14.11
CA PRO A 704 19.52 0.34 -12.71
C PRO A 704 18.37 1.33 -12.42
N THR A 705 17.14 0.87 -12.62
CA THR A 705 15.90 1.66 -12.52
C THR A 705 14.74 0.86 -11.94
N CYS A 706 13.67 1.57 -11.61
CA CYS A 706 12.43 0.92 -11.18
C CYS A 706 11.92 -0.08 -12.24
N ARG A 707 11.52 -1.30 -11.84
CA ARG A 707 11.07 -2.35 -12.79
C ARG A 707 9.88 -1.94 -13.68
N MET A 708 9.11 -0.91 -13.31
CA MET A 708 8.02 -0.37 -14.14
C MET A 708 8.49 0.40 -15.39
N THR A 709 9.75 0.82 -15.47
CA THR A 709 10.29 1.52 -16.65
C THR A 709 10.69 0.56 -17.78
N HIS A 710 11.00 -0.69 -17.44
CA HIS A 710 11.78 -1.59 -18.29
C HIS A 710 11.10 -1.96 -19.61
N GLY A 711 9.79 -2.22 -19.61
CA GLY A 711 9.06 -2.53 -20.84
C GLY A 711 9.07 -1.38 -21.85
N SER A 712 9.07 -0.13 -21.36
CA SER A 712 9.10 1.06 -22.20
C SER A 712 10.51 1.33 -22.72
N LEU A 713 11.54 1.10 -21.89
CA LEU A 713 12.95 1.17 -22.29
C LEU A 713 13.29 0.14 -23.36
N GLU A 714 12.90 -1.13 -23.15
CA GLU A 714 13.11 -2.21 -24.11
C GLU A 714 12.39 -1.95 -25.45
N ALA A 715 11.13 -1.50 -25.39
CA ALA A 715 10.38 -1.13 -26.58
C ALA A 715 11.05 0.03 -27.34
N LEU A 716 11.46 1.09 -26.64
CA LEU A 716 12.08 2.27 -27.25
C LEU A 716 13.46 1.97 -27.85
N LEU A 717 14.31 1.24 -27.13
CA LEU A 717 15.64 0.84 -27.63
C LEU A 717 15.54 -0.08 -28.85
N LYS A 718 14.56 -1.00 -28.88
CA LYS A 718 14.30 -1.81 -30.07
C LYS A 718 13.78 -0.97 -31.23
N ILE A 719 12.76 -0.11 -31.02
CA ILE A 719 12.24 0.78 -32.07
C ILE A 719 13.35 1.68 -32.63
N ARG A 720 14.24 2.22 -31.77
CA ARG A 720 15.39 3.03 -32.18
C ARG A 720 16.36 2.27 -33.07
N ARG A 721 16.70 1.03 -32.71
CA ARG A 721 17.55 0.16 -33.55
C ARG A 721 16.89 -0.17 -34.89
N ASP A 722 15.61 -0.53 -34.86
CA ASP A 722 14.86 -0.96 -36.05
C ASP A 722 14.60 0.19 -37.04
N MET A 723 14.45 1.43 -36.57
CA MET A 723 14.20 2.63 -37.40
C MET A 723 15.45 3.46 -37.72
N ASN A 724 16.53 3.25 -36.98
CA ASN A 724 17.80 4.00 -37.01
C ASN A 724 17.62 5.52 -36.92
N PHE A 725 17.36 6.06 -35.71
CA PHE A 725 17.21 7.50 -35.47
C PHE A 725 18.04 8.05 -34.29
N GLY A 726 18.34 9.34 -34.37
CA GLY A 726 18.93 10.16 -33.32
C GLY A 726 17.90 11.00 -32.53
N PRO A 727 18.34 11.76 -31.52
CA PRO A 727 17.47 12.59 -30.70
C PRO A 727 16.77 13.71 -31.48
N ASP A 728 17.38 14.23 -32.55
CA ASP A 728 16.87 15.36 -33.31
C ASP A 728 15.80 14.97 -34.34
N ASP A 729 15.72 13.69 -34.72
CA ASP A 729 14.73 13.16 -35.68
C ASP A 729 13.33 13.02 -35.06
N ILE A 730 13.23 13.04 -33.73
CA ILE A 730 12.01 12.72 -33.00
C ILE A 730 11.05 13.91 -33.02
N ASP A 731 9.86 13.66 -33.54
CA ASP A 731 8.69 14.51 -33.35
C ASP A 731 8.02 14.16 -32.00
N LYS A 732 7.62 12.90 -31.82
CA LYS A 732 6.86 12.47 -30.64
C LYS A 732 7.15 11.03 -30.20
N ILE A 733 7.19 10.81 -28.88
CA ILE A 733 7.13 9.49 -28.25
C ILE A 733 5.87 9.40 -27.40
N LEU A 734 4.99 8.43 -27.68
CA LEU A 734 3.82 8.13 -26.87
C LEU A 734 4.00 6.80 -26.13
N VAL A 735 3.95 6.83 -24.80
CA VAL A 735 4.03 5.64 -23.94
C VAL A 735 2.67 5.37 -23.32
N ARG A 736 2.09 4.21 -23.62
CA ARG A 736 0.94 3.65 -22.89
C ARG A 736 1.47 2.77 -21.76
N GLN A 737 1.20 3.16 -20.53
CA GLN A 737 1.72 2.51 -19.32
C GLN A 737 0.57 1.93 -18.49
N LEU A 738 0.77 0.76 -17.88
CA LEU A 738 -0.25 0.13 -17.03
C LEU A 738 -0.56 1.00 -15.80
N PRO A 739 -1.81 1.04 -15.27
CA PRO A 739 -2.22 2.09 -14.34
C PRO A 739 -1.48 2.06 -12.99
N LYS A 740 -1.02 0.88 -12.58
CA LYS A 740 -0.18 0.67 -11.39
C LYS A 740 1.27 1.14 -11.60
N GLY A 741 1.74 1.27 -12.85
CA GLY A 741 3.06 1.78 -13.22
C GLY A 741 3.16 3.31 -13.27
N MET A 742 2.05 4.04 -13.37
CA MET A 742 2.01 5.51 -13.52
C MET A 742 2.72 6.32 -12.42
N TYR A 743 3.13 5.73 -11.30
CA TYR A 743 3.93 6.44 -10.30
C TYR A 743 5.34 6.80 -10.78
N VAL A 744 5.89 6.12 -11.79
CA VAL A 744 7.17 6.53 -12.42
C VAL A 744 6.99 7.64 -13.46
N ALA A 745 5.76 8.02 -13.79
CA ALA A 745 5.43 9.02 -14.80
C ALA A 745 4.67 10.23 -14.21
N ARG A 746 4.95 10.57 -12.94
CA ARG A 746 4.22 11.63 -12.21
C ARG A 746 4.57 13.06 -12.64
N ALA A 747 5.78 13.28 -13.13
CA ALA A 747 6.28 14.60 -13.51
C ALA A 747 7.40 14.44 -14.55
N GLN A 748 7.55 15.45 -15.40
CA GLN A 748 8.69 15.63 -16.29
C GLN A 748 10.01 15.74 -15.50
N PRO A 749 11.19 15.57 -16.14
CA PRO A 749 12.46 15.76 -15.46
C PRO A 749 12.69 17.24 -15.14
N GLU A 750 13.06 17.50 -13.90
CA GLU A 750 13.50 18.81 -13.40
C GLU A 750 15.03 18.83 -13.36
N ALA A 751 15.63 20.02 -13.47
CA ALA A 751 17.01 20.21 -13.06
C ALA A 751 17.17 19.91 -11.56
N ASP A 752 18.40 19.61 -11.14
CA ASP A 752 18.77 19.30 -9.77
C ASP A 752 18.14 18.04 -9.15
N MET A 753 17.47 17.21 -9.94
CA MET A 753 16.81 15.99 -9.49
C MET A 753 17.77 15.07 -8.72
N SER A 754 17.28 14.43 -7.64
CA SER A 754 18.10 13.47 -6.89
C SER A 754 18.26 12.15 -7.65
N TYR A 755 19.41 11.49 -7.47
CA TYR A 755 19.74 10.17 -8.04
C TYR A 755 18.55 9.20 -8.00
N LYS A 756 17.95 9.00 -6.82
CA LYS A 756 16.80 8.11 -6.63
C LYS A 756 15.53 8.58 -7.34
N ARG A 757 15.30 9.89 -7.49
CA ARG A 757 14.13 10.41 -8.22
C ARG A 757 14.31 10.19 -9.72
N ALA A 758 15.53 10.30 -10.26
CA ALA A 758 15.84 10.00 -11.66
C ALA A 758 15.63 8.50 -12.00
N GLN A 759 16.09 7.58 -11.14
CA GLN A 759 15.84 6.12 -11.29
C GLN A 759 14.36 5.71 -11.28
N PHE A 760 13.49 6.59 -10.78
CA PHE A 760 12.04 6.41 -10.68
C PHE A 760 11.28 7.40 -11.59
N ASN A 761 11.95 8.07 -12.53
CA ASN A 761 11.34 8.95 -13.52
C ASN A 761 11.44 8.33 -14.93
N LEU A 762 10.30 7.95 -15.50
CA LEU A 762 10.24 7.30 -16.81
C LEU A 762 10.55 8.25 -17.96
N TYR A 763 10.15 9.53 -17.87
CA TYR A 763 10.53 10.55 -18.87
C TYR A 763 12.06 10.68 -18.93
N TYR A 764 12.71 10.78 -17.77
CA TYR A 764 14.17 10.82 -17.65
C TYR A 764 14.84 9.59 -18.29
N CYS A 765 14.39 8.39 -17.91
CA CYS A 765 14.98 7.13 -18.38
C CYS A 765 14.86 6.98 -19.91
N LEU A 766 13.70 7.33 -20.49
CA LEU A 766 13.48 7.26 -21.94
C LEU A 766 14.31 8.32 -22.69
N ALA A 767 14.44 9.52 -22.14
CA ALA A 767 15.29 10.57 -22.72
C ALA A 767 16.77 10.17 -22.73
N ARG A 768 17.31 9.61 -21.63
CA ARG A 768 18.69 9.07 -21.62
C ARG A 768 18.88 7.92 -22.62
N ALA A 769 17.94 6.97 -22.69
CA ALA A 769 18.02 5.87 -23.66
C ALA A 769 18.09 6.33 -25.14
N VAL A 770 17.54 7.50 -25.46
CA VAL A 770 17.60 8.12 -26.79
C VAL A 770 18.83 9.03 -26.98
N LEU A 771 19.29 9.71 -25.93
CA LEU A 771 20.51 10.53 -26.00
C LEU A 771 21.76 9.63 -26.09
N ASP A 772 21.81 8.57 -25.30
CA ASP A 772 23.02 7.73 -25.12
C ASP A 772 22.97 6.41 -25.90
N GLY A 773 21.79 5.86 -26.17
CA GLY A 773 21.64 4.51 -26.73
C GLY A 773 21.75 3.37 -25.70
N GLU A 774 22.15 3.70 -24.47
CA GLU A 774 22.27 2.79 -23.33
C GLU A 774 21.66 3.40 -22.05
N LEU A 775 21.56 2.60 -20.99
CA LEU A 775 21.14 3.08 -19.67
C LEU A 775 21.84 2.29 -18.54
N THR A 776 23.07 2.71 -18.23
CA THR A 776 23.88 2.20 -17.11
C THR A 776 23.77 3.12 -15.88
N VAL A 777 24.59 2.94 -14.85
CA VAL A 777 24.63 3.86 -13.70
C VAL A 777 25.20 5.25 -14.05
N ARG A 778 26.01 5.36 -15.11
CA ARG A 778 26.65 6.64 -15.55
C ARG A 778 25.61 7.68 -15.95
N GLN A 779 24.52 7.22 -16.56
CA GLN A 779 23.37 8.04 -16.93
C GLN A 779 22.53 8.52 -15.72
N PHE A 780 22.97 8.28 -14.48
CA PHE A 780 22.38 8.84 -13.26
C PHE A 780 23.37 9.69 -12.43
N GLU A 781 24.58 9.92 -12.95
CA GLU A 781 25.52 10.92 -12.39
C GLU A 781 24.95 12.33 -12.49
N ARG A 782 25.50 13.27 -11.69
CA ARG A 782 24.89 14.60 -11.55
C ARG A 782 24.82 15.37 -12.87
N ASP A 783 25.93 15.40 -13.61
CA ASP A 783 26.02 16.06 -14.92
C ASP A 783 25.04 15.45 -15.93
N SER A 784 24.83 14.12 -15.88
CA SER A 784 23.86 13.40 -16.71
C SER A 784 22.40 13.75 -16.37
N ILE A 785 22.11 14.04 -15.09
CA ILE A 785 20.79 14.46 -14.62
C ILE A 785 20.49 15.91 -15.01
N ASP A 786 21.47 16.79 -14.87
CA ASP A 786 21.29 18.23 -15.08
C ASP A 786 21.36 18.65 -16.57
N ASP A 787 21.85 17.77 -17.46
CA ASP A 787 21.91 17.97 -18.93
C ASP A 787 20.58 18.54 -19.50
N PRO A 788 20.59 19.74 -20.11
CA PRO A 788 19.39 20.38 -20.63
C PRO A 788 18.71 19.59 -21.76
N ARG A 789 19.46 18.79 -22.53
CA ARG A 789 18.91 17.98 -23.63
C ARG A 789 17.93 16.92 -23.14
N VAL A 790 18.07 16.48 -21.89
CA VAL A 790 17.13 15.56 -21.24
C VAL A 790 15.76 16.20 -21.10
N ARG A 791 15.69 17.49 -20.75
CA ARG A 791 14.44 18.22 -20.55
C ARG A 791 13.77 18.58 -21.87
N ASP A 792 14.57 19.01 -22.85
CA ASP A 792 14.11 19.23 -24.24
C ASP A 792 13.48 17.96 -24.83
N LEU A 793 14.19 16.84 -24.79
CA LEU A 793 13.69 15.60 -25.36
C LEU A 793 12.49 15.07 -24.57
N ALA A 794 12.48 15.19 -23.24
CA ALA A 794 11.35 14.75 -22.43
C ALA A 794 10.06 15.54 -22.70
N ALA A 795 10.14 16.79 -23.17
CA ALA A 795 8.98 17.56 -23.63
C ALA A 795 8.27 16.93 -24.85
N ARG A 796 9.00 16.11 -25.64
CA ARG A 796 8.48 15.34 -26.79
C ARG A 796 7.93 13.96 -26.39
N ILE A 797 7.94 13.63 -25.09
CA ILE A 797 7.44 12.35 -24.55
C ILE A 797 6.09 12.58 -23.85
N GLU A 798 5.07 11.84 -24.27
CA GLU A 798 3.76 11.77 -23.62
C GLU A 798 3.58 10.40 -22.96
N ILE A 799 3.22 10.34 -21.67
CA ILE A 799 2.99 9.07 -20.96
C ILE A 799 1.55 9.01 -20.42
N VAL A 800 0.76 8.09 -20.96
CA VAL A 800 -0.67 7.93 -20.64
C VAL A 800 -0.97 6.59 -19.97
N SER A 801 -2.00 6.60 -19.11
CA SER A 801 -2.45 5.43 -18.36
C SER A 801 -3.43 4.58 -19.17
N ASP A 802 -3.03 3.36 -19.56
CA ASP A 802 -3.89 2.43 -20.28
C ASP A 802 -4.40 1.30 -19.37
N LYS A 803 -5.72 1.26 -19.18
CA LYS A 803 -6.40 0.26 -18.35
C LYS A 803 -6.38 -1.16 -18.98
N ALA A 804 -6.22 -1.29 -20.29
CA ALA A 804 -6.12 -2.59 -20.95
C ALA A 804 -4.82 -3.31 -20.57
N LEU A 805 -3.69 -2.58 -20.57
CA LEU A 805 -2.37 -3.07 -20.16
C LEU A 805 -2.32 -3.48 -18.67
N GLY A 806 -3.23 -2.96 -17.86
CA GLY A 806 -3.38 -3.32 -16.45
C GLY A 806 -4.24 -4.56 -16.16
N ARG A 807 -4.87 -5.20 -17.17
CA ARG A 807 -5.85 -6.29 -16.95
C ARG A 807 -5.26 -7.57 -16.37
N SER A 808 -4.04 -7.91 -16.78
CA SER A 808 -3.35 -9.15 -16.39
C SER A 808 -2.13 -8.90 -15.49
N TYR A 809 -2.01 -7.69 -14.93
CA TYR A 809 -1.02 -7.37 -13.90
C TYR A 809 -1.62 -7.61 -12.50
N PRO A 810 -0.92 -8.29 -11.57
CA PRO A 810 0.46 -8.77 -11.67
C PRO A 810 0.64 -10.18 -12.26
N GLU A 811 -0.42 -10.95 -12.49
CA GLU A 811 -0.35 -12.41 -12.65
C GLU A 811 0.37 -12.86 -13.93
N GLN A 812 0.08 -12.26 -15.07
CA GLN A 812 0.60 -12.70 -16.38
C GLN A 812 1.54 -11.66 -17.01
N THR A 813 1.32 -10.36 -16.80
CA THR A 813 2.09 -9.31 -17.49
C THR A 813 2.53 -8.16 -16.58
N ARG A 814 3.46 -7.34 -17.10
CA ARG A 814 3.83 -5.98 -16.65
C ARG A 814 3.93 -5.08 -17.89
N SER A 815 2.81 -4.97 -18.60
CA SER A 815 2.75 -4.43 -19.96
C SER A 815 2.96 -2.93 -20.07
N SER A 816 3.75 -2.51 -21.06
CA SER A 816 3.77 -1.14 -21.57
C SER A 816 3.91 -1.14 -23.09
N SER A 817 3.36 -0.14 -23.77
CA SER A 817 3.51 0.06 -25.22
C SER A 817 4.13 1.42 -25.50
N VAL A 818 5.03 1.47 -26.48
CA VAL A 818 5.70 2.69 -26.95
C VAL A 818 5.42 2.85 -28.43
N THR A 819 5.01 4.05 -28.83
CA THR A 819 4.91 4.49 -30.23
C THR A 819 5.89 5.64 -30.42
N VAL A 820 6.72 5.59 -31.47
CA VAL A 820 7.63 6.67 -31.85
C VAL A 820 7.22 7.18 -33.23
N THR A 821 7.12 8.50 -33.37
CA THR A 821 6.91 9.22 -34.63
C THR A 821 8.09 10.16 -34.86
N LEU A 822 8.68 10.07 -36.05
CA LEU A 822 9.79 10.92 -36.50
C LEU A 822 9.26 12.10 -37.31
N LYS A 823 10.08 13.15 -37.43
CA LYS A 823 9.78 14.37 -38.20
C LYS A 823 9.61 14.12 -39.70
N ASP A 824 10.13 13.02 -40.22
CA ASP A 824 9.92 12.55 -41.59
C ASP A 824 8.58 11.80 -41.79
N GLY A 825 7.77 11.67 -40.73
CA GLY A 825 6.48 10.98 -40.71
C GLY A 825 6.56 9.48 -40.43
N ARG A 826 7.74 8.84 -40.46
CA ARG A 826 7.88 7.41 -40.13
C ARG A 826 7.45 7.17 -38.68
N THR A 827 6.64 6.14 -38.49
CA THR A 827 6.09 5.77 -37.17
C THR A 827 6.21 4.27 -36.94
N ASN A 828 6.61 3.87 -35.73
CA ASN A 828 6.66 2.47 -35.31
C ASN A 828 6.11 2.32 -33.87
N SER A 829 5.55 1.17 -33.54
CA SER A 829 4.95 0.90 -32.22
C SER A 829 5.21 -0.52 -31.75
N LEU A 830 5.58 -0.68 -30.47
CA LEU A 830 5.90 -1.96 -29.87
C LEU A 830 5.32 -2.05 -28.45
N GLN A 831 4.66 -3.16 -28.14
CA GLN A 831 4.21 -3.52 -26.80
C GLN A 831 5.13 -4.60 -26.21
N VAL A 832 5.57 -4.39 -24.98
CA VAL A 832 6.34 -5.36 -24.19
C VAL A 832 5.50 -5.76 -22.98
N ASP A 833 5.02 -6.99 -22.97
CA ASP A 833 4.19 -7.54 -21.89
C ASP A 833 5.01 -8.05 -20.71
N LEU A 834 6.17 -8.67 -20.97
CA LEU A 834 7.11 -9.15 -19.96
C LEU A 834 8.53 -8.76 -20.37
N PRO A 835 9.08 -7.66 -19.83
CA PRO A 835 10.39 -7.19 -20.23
C PRO A 835 11.51 -8.17 -19.85
N LYS A 836 12.59 -8.13 -20.63
CA LYS A 836 13.82 -8.91 -20.42
C LYS A 836 14.23 -8.94 -18.96
N GLY A 837 14.59 -10.13 -18.50
CA GLY A 837 14.82 -10.48 -17.10
C GLY A 837 13.61 -11.01 -16.34
N ASP A 838 12.37 -11.01 -16.84
CA ASP A 838 11.25 -11.73 -16.17
C ASP A 838 11.50 -13.26 -16.27
N PRO A 839 10.96 -14.11 -15.36
CA PRO A 839 11.26 -15.55 -15.35
C PRO A 839 11.12 -16.29 -16.69
N THR A 840 10.18 -15.87 -17.53
CA THR A 840 9.91 -16.47 -18.86
C THR A 840 10.72 -15.85 -20.00
N ASN A 841 11.52 -14.83 -19.73
CA ASN A 841 12.42 -14.13 -20.65
C ASN A 841 13.65 -13.67 -19.85
N PHE A 842 14.32 -14.62 -19.19
CA PHE A 842 15.37 -14.33 -18.21
C PHE A 842 16.66 -13.80 -18.88
N LEU A 843 17.61 -13.28 -18.10
CA LEU A 843 18.96 -13.02 -18.62
C LEU A 843 19.68 -14.36 -18.83
N THR A 844 20.49 -14.46 -19.88
CA THR A 844 21.44 -15.57 -20.05
C THR A 844 22.56 -15.46 -19.01
N THR A 845 23.30 -16.55 -18.80
CA THR A 845 24.48 -16.56 -17.93
C THR A 845 25.49 -15.48 -18.35
N GLU A 846 25.67 -15.29 -19.66
CA GLU A 846 26.57 -14.32 -20.27
C GLU A 846 26.08 -12.89 -20.03
N GLU A 847 24.78 -12.61 -20.15
CA GLU A 847 24.21 -11.30 -19.82
C GLU A 847 24.37 -10.98 -18.32
N VAL A 848 24.23 -11.96 -17.43
CA VAL A 848 24.48 -11.76 -16.00
C VAL A 848 25.97 -11.60 -15.70
N LYS A 849 26.87 -12.35 -16.36
CA LYS A 849 28.32 -12.16 -16.27
C LYS A 849 28.70 -10.75 -16.71
N LEU A 850 28.23 -10.28 -17.87
CA LEU A 850 28.49 -8.93 -18.37
C LEU A 850 27.96 -7.85 -17.40
N LYS A 851 26.74 -8.02 -16.86
CA LYS A 851 26.21 -7.13 -15.81
C LYS A 851 27.09 -7.14 -14.56
N PHE A 852 27.51 -8.31 -14.09
CA PHE A 852 28.39 -8.45 -12.93
C PHE A 852 29.74 -7.75 -13.16
N MET A 853 30.41 -8.02 -14.28
CA MET A 853 31.68 -7.38 -14.63
C MET A 853 31.56 -5.87 -14.72
N SER A 854 30.51 -5.35 -15.37
CA SER A 854 30.23 -3.91 -15.42
C SER A 854 30.02 -3.27 -14.04
N ASN A 855 29.50 -4.04 -13.08
CA ASN A 855 29.21 -3.60 -11.73
C ASN A 855 30.42 -3.71 -10.78
N ALA A 856 31.21 -4.79 -10.90
CA ALA A 856 32.24 -5.16 -9.94
C ALA A 856 33.65 -4.67 -10.33
N SER A 857 34.04 -4.77 -11.61
CA SER A 857 35.38 -4.39 -12.08
C SER A 857 35.77 -2.93 -11.75
N PRO A 858 34.85 -1.93 -11.78
CA PRO A 858 35.19 -0.55 -11.40
C PRO A 858 35.54 -0.34 -9.92
N VAL A 859 35.23 -1.32 -9.05
CA VAL A 859 35.41 -1.24 -7.59
C VAL A 859 36.49 -2.20 -7.09
N LEU A 860 36.51 -3.44 -7.59
CA LEU A 860 37.44 -4.49 -7.17
C LEU A 860 38.62 -4.69 -8.15
N GLY A 861 38.54 -4.14 -9.35
CA GLY A 861 39.46 -4.47 -10.45
C GLY A 861 39.02 -5.70 -11.25
N GLN A 862 39.52 -5.80 -12.49
CA GLN A 862 39.09 -6.81 -13.46
C GLN A 862 39.38 -8.24 -13.00
N ALA A 863 40.61 -8.54 -12.57
CA ALA A 863 41.03 -9.90 -12.20
C ALA A 863 40.24 -10.45 -10.99
N ALA A 864 39.98 -9.62 -9.97
CA ALA A 864 39.17 -10.02 -8.82
C ALA A 864 37.72 -10.31 -9.22
N ALA A 865 37.15 -9.50 -10.13
CA ALA A 865 35.81 -9.74 -10.66
C ALA A 865 35.75 -11.03 -11.51
N GLU A 866 36.71 -11.27 -12.41
CA GLU A 866 36.79 -12.51 -13.20
C GLU A 866 36.86 -13.75 -12.29
N LYS A 867 37.72 -13.71 -11.28
CA LYS A 867 37.86 -14.78 -10.29
C LYS A 867 36.59 -15.02 -9.47
N ILE A 868 35.82 -13.98 -9.13
CA ILE A 868 34.49 -14.15 -8.48
C ILE A 868 33.52 -14.91 -9.40
N VAL A 869 33.53 -14.64 -10.71
CA VAL A 869 32.65 -15.37 -11.65
C VAL A 869 33.00 -16.86 -11.66
N GLU A 870 34.29 -17.20 -11.73
CA GLU A 870 34.78 -18.59 -11.67
C GLU A 870 34.38 -19.29 -10.35
N LEU A 871 34.62 -18.63 -9.22
CA LEU A 871 34.31 -19.18 -7.89
C LEU A 871 32.81 -19.36 -7.66
N VAL A 872 31.96 -18.48 -8.20
CA VAL A 872 30.49 -18.63 -8.15
C VAL A 872 30.00 -19.71 -9.12
N GLN A 873 30.72 -19.95 -10.22
CA GLN A 873 30.39 -20.98 -11.20
C GLN A 873 30.61 -22.40 -10.67
N GLU A 874 31.56 -22.64 -9.76
CA GLU A 874 31.82 -23.97 -9.17
C GLU A 874 31.55 -24.02 -7.65
N ILE A 875 30.77 -23.07 -7.12
CA ILE A 875 30.66 -22.83 -5.67
C ILE A 875 30.17 -24.04 -4.87
N GLU A 876 29.36 -24.93 -5.45
CA GLU A 876 28.92 -26.18 -4.81
C GLU A 876 30.04 -27.15 -4.46
N THR A 877 31.25 -26.99 -5.02
CA THR A 877 32.44 -27.79 -4.66
C THR A 877 33.31 -27.11 -3.59
N ALA A 878 32.98 -25.89 -3.16
CA ALA A 878 33.80 -25.13 -2.23
C ALA A 878 33.56 -25.58 -0.77
N GLU A 879 34.56 -26.23 -0.16
CA GLU A 879 34.58 -26.55 1.28
C GLU A 879 34.69 -25.30 2.18
N SER A 880 35.03 -24.14 1.61
CA SER A 880 35.02 -22.86 2.32
C SER A 880 34.78 -21.69 1.37
N LEU A 881 34.04 -20.68 1.84
CA LEU A 881 33.84 -19.43 1.10
C LEU A 881 35.00 -18.42 1.23
N GLN A 882 36.10 -18.76 1.94
CA GLN A 882 37.16 -17.81 2.28
C GLN A 882 37.82 -17.17 1.04
N GLU A 883 38.04 -17.93 -0.04
CA GLU A 883 38.61 -17.42 -1.28
C GLU A 883 37.67 -16.42 -1.96
N LEU A 884 36.39 -16.77 -2.08
CA LEU A 884 35.35 -15.89 -2.63
C LEU A 884 35.23 -14.59 -1.84
N VAL A 885 35.23 -14.65 -0.51
CA VAL A 885 35.16 -13.45 0.33
C VAL A 885 36.43 -12.61 0.22
N SER A 886 37.61 -13.22 0.08
CA SER A 886 38.87 -12.50 -0.16
C SER A 886 38.77 -11.64 -1.43
N CYS A 887 38.27 -12.20 -2.53
CA CYS A 887 38.06 -11.46 -3.78
C CYS A 887 36.99 -10.36 -3.68
N LEU A 888 36.04 -10.48 -2.75
CA LEU A 888 34.98 -9.47 -2.51
C LEU A 888 35.43 -8.30 -1.62
N CYS A 889 36.63 -8.37 -1.03
CA CYS A 889 37.22 -7.28 -0.23
C CYS A 889 38.12 -6.40 -1.09
N MET A 890 38.35 -5.15 -0.67
CA MET A 890 39.42 -4.34 -1.25
C MET A 890 40.77 -4.74 -0.63
N SER A 891 41.78 -4.99 -1.46
CA SER A 891 43.16 -5.10 -0.98
C SER A 891 43.63 -3.76 -0.38
N PRO A 892 44.44 -3.76 0.70
CA PRO A 892 44.95 -2.53 1.33
C PRO A 892 45.77 -1.60 0.41
N GLU A 893 46.18 -2.08 -0.76
CA GLU A 893 47.11 -1.40 -1.68
C GLU A 893 46.41 -0.68 -2.85
N ALA A 894 45.07 -0.72 -2.95
CA ALA A 894 44.34 -0.12 -4.07
C ALA A 894 44.22 1.43 -3.95
N PRO A 895 44.82 2.23 -4.86
CA PRO A 895 44.80 3.69 -4.73
C PRO A 895 43.44 4.30 -5.08
N VAL A 896 43.03 5.31 -4.30
CA VAL A 896 41.71 5.99 -4.33
C VAL A 896 41.43 6.80 -5.62
N ASP A 897 42.32 6.75 -6.62
CA ASP A 897 42.29 7.61 -7.83
C ASP A 897 41.63 6.97 -9.08
N LEU A 898 41.19 5.71 -9.00
CA LEU A 898 40.71 4.93 -10.15
C LEU A 898 39.42 5.47 -10.79
N LEU A 899 38.56 6.16 -10.04
CA LEU A 899 37.33 6.79 -10.58
C LEU A 899 37.61 7.99 -11.52
N ARG A 900 38.83 8.55 -11.54
CA ARG A 900 39.21 9.64 -12.47
C ARG A 900 39.84 9.17 -13.78
N ARG A 901 40.52 8.01 -13.79
CA ARG A 901 41.38 7.61 -14.94
C ARG A 901 40.63 6.84 -16.04
N ASN A 902 39.51 6.19 -15.73
CA ASN A 902 38.76 5.36 -16.69
C ASN A 902 37.93 6.12 -17.74
N ARG A 903 38.15 7.44 -17.92
CA ARG A 903 37.49 8.25 -18.97
C ARG A 903 38.26 8.28 -20.30
N GLN A 904 39.54 7.94 -20.33
CA GLN A 904 40.36 7.95 -21.56
C GLN A 904 40.67 6.56 -22.12
N SER A 905 40.92 5.56 -21.26
CA SER A 905 41.39 4.22 -21.69
C SER A 905 40.39 3.42 -22.55
N PHE A 906 39.08 3.64 -22.39
CA PHE A 906 38.06 2.86 -23.13
C PHE A 906 37.74 3.45 -24.52
N LEU A 907 38.20 4.66 -24.83
CA LEU A 907 37.99 5.30 -26.15
C LEU A 907 39.07 4.90 -27.18
N SER A 908 40.16 4.25 -26.75
CA SER A 908 41.19 3.74 -27.68
C SER A 908 40.87 2.36 -28.29
N THR A 909 39.82 1.68 -27.80
CA THR A 909 39.47 0.30 -28.22
C THR A 909 38.39 0.24 -29.30
N LEU A 910 37.84 1.39 -29.72
CA LEU A 910 36.92 1.53 -30.84
C LEU A 910 37.59 2.40 -31.91
N GLY A 911 38.35 1.74 -32.80
CA GLY A 911 39.21 2.40 -33.76
C GLY A 911 38.45 3.02 -34.93
N GLU A 912 38.13 4.31 -34.84
CA GLU A 912 37.89 5.20 -35.99
C GLU A 912 38.62 6.53 -35.77
N SER A 913 39.35 7.02 -36.78
CA SER A 913 40.15 8.24 -36.69
C SER A 913 39.36 9.49 -37.11
N PRO A 914 39.35 10.58 -36.32
CA PRO A 914 38.83 11.86 -36.76
C PRO A 914 39.92 12.75 -37.38
N SER A 915 39.62 13.32 -38.55
CA SER A 915 40.41 14.41 -39.17
C SER A 915 40.16 15.74 -38.44
N PRO A 916 41.16 16.64 -38.30
CA PRO A 916 41.09 17.72 -37.32
C PRO A 916 40.49 19.03 -37.86
N THR A 917 39.44 19.52 -37.20
CA THR A 917 39.07 20.95 -37.22
C THR A 917 39.05 21.51 -35.79
N ALA A 918 39.85 22.56 -35.58
CA ALA A 918 40.18 23.03 -34.25
C ALA A 918 39.05 23.86 -33.61
N ILE A 919 38.64 23.47 -32.40
CA ILE A 919 37.97 24.37 -31.46
C ILE A 919 38.90 24.57 -30.26
N LYS A 920 39.26 25.84 -30.01
CA LYS A 920 40.29 26.22 -29.04
C LYS A 920 39.88 25.84 -27.61
N ASP A 921 40.76 25.10 -26.94
CA ASP A 921 40.68 24.81 -25.50
C ASP A 921 40.61 26.12 -24.70
N THR A 922 39.48 26.35 -24.02
CA THR A 922 39.41 27.33 -22.93
C THR A 922 38.48 26.87 -21.80
N ARG A 923 39.05 26.89 -20.58
CA ARG A 923 38.40 26.93 -19.24
C ARG A 923 37.99 25.59 -18.61
N LYS A 924 38.96 25.04 -17.86
CA LYS A 924 38.72 24.29 -16.61
C LYS A 924 37.77 25.09 -15.69
N SER A 925 36.73 24.43 -15.13
CA SER A 925 35.98 24.94 -13.98
C SER A 925 36.17 24.04 -12.75
N SER A 926 37.28 24.24 -12.05
CA SER A 926 37.27 23.99 -10.60
C SER A 926 36.24 24.91 -9.93
N GLN A 927 35.65 24.49 -8.81
CA GLN A 927 34.86 25.40 -7.98
C GLN A 927 35.74 26.61 -7.58
N ARG A 928 35.47 27.79 -8.16
CA ARG A 928 36.16 29.03 -7.78
C ARG A 928 35.81 29.38 -6.33
N ARG A 929 36.75 29.15 -5.41
CA ARG A 929 36.76 29.84 -4.12
C ARG A 929 37.18 31.28 -4.39
N PHE A 930 36.23 32.21 -4.27
CA PHE A 930 36.50 33.65 -4.32
C PHE A 930 37.22 34.07 -3.03
N SER A 931 38.30 34.86 -3.13
CA SER A 931 39.03 35.36 -1.95
C SER A 931 38.17 36.31 -1.12
N LYS A 932 38.55 36.59 0.13
CA LYS A 932 37.75 37.48 0.98
C LYS A 932 37.78 38.92 0.47
N GLU A 933 38.92 39.37 -0.04
CA GLU A 933 39.10 40.69 -0.65
C GLU A 933 38.19 40.86 -1.87
N PHE A 934 38.09 39.84 -2.72
CA PHE A 934 37.18 39.85 -3.86
C PHE A 934 35.70 39.91 -3.43
N GLN A 935 35.33 39.20 -2.36
CA GLN A 935 33.96 39.25 -1.81
C GLN A 935 33.63 40.63 -1.23
N ASP A 936 34.55 41.21 -0.46
CA ASP A 936 34.38 42.53 0.14
C ASP A 936 34.33 43.65 -0.93
N GLU A 937 35.17 43.59 -1.97
CA GLU A 937 35.15 44.54 -3.09
C GLU A 937 33.89 44.38 -3.97
N ALA A 938 33.42 43.15 -4.21
CA ALA A 938 32.16 42.90 -4.91
C ALA A 938 30.95 43.49 -4.15
N VAL A 939 30.97 43.40 -2.81
CA VAL A 939 29.96 44.03 -1.95
C VAL A 939 30.10 45.56 -1.97
N ARG A 940 31.32 46.10 -1.92
CA ARG A 940 31.56 47.56 -2.03
C ARG A 940 31.00 48.10 -3.33
N LEU A 941 31.36 47.51 -4.48
CA LEU A 941 30.82 47.88 -5.79
C LEU A 941 29.29 47.81 -5.83
N ALA A 942 28.68 46.78 -5.23
CA ALA A 942 27.23 46.63 -5.17
C ALA A 942 26.51 47.67 -4.28
N LEU A 943 27.21 48.28 -3.32
CA LEU A 943 26.66 49.29 -2.43
C LEU A 943 26.96 50.72 -2.89
N THR A 944 28.12 50.99 -3.50
CA THR A 944 28.56 52.36 -3.82
C THR A 944 28.42 52.76 -5.29
N SER A 945 28.24 51.83 -6.23
CA SER A 945 28.24 52.17 -7.68
C SER A 945 26.90 52.66 -8.23
N GLY A 946 25.80 52.49 -7.49
CA GLY A 946 24.43 52.76 -7.99
C GLY A 946 23.93 51.83 -9.10
N ARG A 947 24.76 50.89 -9.59
CA ARG A 947 24.42 49.96 -10.68
C ARG A 947 23.59 48.78 -10.18
N ASN A 948 22.86 48.13 -11.08
CA ASN A 948 22.02 46.98 -10.75
C ASN A 948 22.87 45.77 -10.34
N HIS A 949 22.54 45.13 -9.21
CA HIS A 949 23.22 43.92 -8.72
C HIS A 949 23.25 42.76 -9.72
N HIS A 950 22.35 42.72 -10.71
CA HIS A 950 22.42 41.78 -11.83
C HIS A 950 23.64 42.02 -12.74
N GLU A 951 23.86 43.28 -13.12
CA GLU A 951 24.96 43.69 -13.99
C GLU A 951 26.30 43.53 -13.29
N ILE A 952 26.39 43.96 -12.02
CA ILE A 952 27.59 43.80 -11.21
C ILE A 952 27.94 42.32 -11.02
N ALA A 953 26.94 41.45 -10.84
CA ALA A 953 27.17 40.01 -10.76
C ALA A 953 27.67 39.42 -12.08
N ALA A 954 27.13 39.88 -13.22
CA ALA A 954 27.57 39.46 -14.55
C ALA A 954 29.01 39.91 -14.85
N ASP A 955 29.34 41.19 -14.63
CA ASP A 955 30.67 41.76 -14.83
C ASP A 955 31.74 41.04 -13.99
N LEU A 956 31.43 40.72 -12.73
CA LEU A 956 32.32 40.02 -11.82
C LEU A 956 32.35 38.49 -12.04
N GLY A 957 31.51 37.95 -12.92
CA GLY A 957 31.42 36.51 -13.18
C GLY A 957 30.97 35.70 -11.97
N VAL A 958 30.09 36.26 -11.13
CA VAL A 958 29.53 35.62 -9.92
C VAL A 958 28.03 35.38 -10.06
N GLY A 959 27.50 34.37 -9.37
CA GLY A 959 26.06 34.18 -9.30
C GLY A 959 25.38 35.35 -8.59
N GLN A 960 24.26 35.86 -9.13
CA GLN A 960 23.52 36.96 -8.50
C GLN A 960 23.04 36.61 -7.07
N SER A 961 22.70 35.33 -6.83
CA SER A 961 22.39 34.81 -5.49
C SER A 961 23.60 34.81 -4.55
N THR A 962 24.79 34.55 -5.07
CA THR A 962 26.08 34.62 -4.35
C THR A 962 26.41 36.05 -3.93
N LEU A 963 26.30 37.02 -4.86
CA LEU A 963 26.53 38.43 -4.55
C LEU A 963 25.53 38.94 -3.48
N ARG A 964 24.23 38.63 -3.63
CA ARG A 964 23.20 38.95 -2.63
C ARG A 964 23.48 38.30 -1.27
N HIS A 965 24.05 37.11 -1.24
CA HIS A 965 24.45 36.45 0.01
C HIS A 965 25.60 37.19 0.70
N TRP A 966 26.63 37.63 -0.05
CA TRP A 966 27.73 38.42 0.50
C TRP A 966 27.27 39.77 1.04
N ILE A 967 26.42 40.50 0.32
CA ILE A 967 25.83 41.78 0.78
C ILE A 967 25.07 41.56 2.11
N ARG A 968 24.20 40.54 2.16
CA ARG A 968 23.41 40.23 3.37
C ARG A 968 24.28 39.77 4.54
N ARG A 969 25.42 39.13 4.26
CA ARG A 969 26.40 38.74 5.28
C ARG A 969 27.11 39.97 5.84
N ARG A 970 27.59 40.88 4.99
CA ARG A 970 28.24 42.13 5.43
C ARG A 970 27.30 42.99 6.27
N GLY A 971 26.02 43.08 5.90
CA GLY A 971 24.99 43.76 6.70
C GLY A 971 24.90 43.22 8.14
N ARG A 972 24.88 41.89 8.33
CA ARG A 972 24.88 41.29 9.67
C ARG A 972 26.20 41.49 10.43
N GLU A 973 27.34 41.47 9.74
CA GLU A 973 28.65 41.75 10.34
C GLU A 973 28.77 43.24 10.77
N ILE A 974 27.94 44.14 10.25
CA ILE A 974 27.81 45.55 10.68
C ILE A 974 26.78 45.71 11.81
N GLU A 975 25.62 45.03 11.75
CA GLU A 975 24.61 45.06 12.82
C GLU A 975 25.08 44.37 14.11
N HIS A 976 25.86 43.29 13.98
CA HIS A 976 26.38 42.49 15.09
C HIS A 976 27.90 42.23 14.89
N PRO A 977 28.75 43.25 15.15
CA PRO A 977 30.19 43.13 14.96
C PRO A 977 30.81 42.11 15.92
N PRO A 978 31.68 41.18 15.44
CA PRO A 978 32.43 40.29 16.31
C PRO A 978 33.32 41.04 17.31
N GLU A 979 33.54 40.46 18.48
CA GLU A 979 34.46 40.99 19.50
C GLU A 979 35.85 41.25 18.89
N GLY A 980 36.41 42.42 19.20
CA GLY A 980 37.68 42.90 18.63
C GLY A 980 37.58 43.63 17.29
N ARG A 981 36.40 43.88 16.72
CA ARG A 981 36.21 44.70 15.50
C ARG A 981 35.33 45.95 15.61
N GLN A 982 34.80 46.23 16.81
CA GLN A 982 33.81 47.30 17.03
C GLN A 982 34.27 48.69 16.57
N GLU A 983 35.51 49.10 16.86
CA GLU A 983 36.05 50.40 16.44
C GLU A 983 36.20 50.55 14.92
N LYS A 984 36.59 49.47 14.20
CA LYS A 984 36.69 49.50 12.73
C LYS A 984 35.31 49.61 12.06
N VAL A 985 34.29 48.98 12.65
CA VAL A 985 32.92 49.06 12.13
C VAL A 985 32.31 50.45 12.32
N ALA A 986 32.64 51.16 13.40
CA ALA A 986 32.25 52.56 13.57
C ALA A 986 32.83 53.48 12.48
N ALA A 987 34.11 53.30 12.11
CA ALA A 987 34.74 54.04 11.01
C ALA A 987 34.10 53.71 9.64
N GLU A 988 33.81 52.43 9.36
CA GLU A 988 33.13 52.03 8.11
C GLU A 988 31.67 52.53 8.04
N GLN A 989 30.93 52.56 9.16
CA GLN A 989 29.59 53.15 9.21
C GLN A 989 29.58 54.66 8.93
N HIS A 990 30.65 55.38 9.27
CA HIS A 990 30.79 56.79 8.93
C HIS A 990 31.06 57.01 7.43
N LEU A 991 31.70 56.06 6.76
CA LEU A 991 32.00 56.10 5.32
C LEU A 991 30.83 55.65 4.41
N MET A 992 29.80 55.03 4.99
CA MET A 992 28.56 54.59 4.31
C MET A 992 27.38 55.56 4.50
N ARG A 993 27.58 56.66 5.23
CA ARG A 993 26.63 57.78 5.35
C ARG A 993 27.10 58.96 4.51
#